data_AF-A0A3S9QHY1-F1
#
_entry.id   AF-A0A3S9QHY1-F1
#
_cell.length_a   1.000
_cell.length_b   1.000
_cell.length_c   1.000
_cell.angle_alpha   90.00
_cell.angle_beta   90.00
_cell.angle_gamma   90.00
#
_symmetry.space_group_name_H-M   'P 1'
#
loop_
_entity.id
_entity.type
_entity.pdbx_description
1 polymer ?
#
loop_
_entity_poly.entity_id
_entity_poly.type
_entity_poly.pdbx_seq_one_letter_code
_entity_poly.pdbx_strand_id
1 'polypeptide(L)'
;MSTVKTPHIFYQKRTLSLAIASIFAALVMTGCRSDDISVNAPNVTQLPQGTVSPTPNTGHDNANNTNNQGNNTDNSTSTTDPNGDNNQLTQAQKTAAAAGFFVMGKIRDTSEKNDPDYSDDLKQQWLGKLYVGIDAHRPDGIGKGKNLRQPITANDIKPLYFNKFPALSDLHLDSERHRFDPQKINTIKVYGYGNLTTPSNNNTHINHQQADNKKNNKPVDPYENIRFGYLELQGSSLTQKNADNQNEQDRIPKPMPILFYHGENASSQLPSAGKFNYTGNWLYLSDVKKRPALSASDERVGVYLNASGKANEGDVVSAAHIYLNGFQYKHTPATYQVDFDTNSLTGKLSYYDNPNQQNNKGEYLKSQFDTTKKVNETDVYQIDAKINGNRFVGTAKSLIDDNTNTAPFVKELFSKKANPNNPNPNSNTLEGGFYGESGDELAGKFLSNDNATFVVFGGKRDKTDKPVATKTVYFSAGFEKPSTSFVDNETIGRIIDRKELNNHIDEDAITPSDGNYNEFPWGEKKAEFTKKVSSSTQVVPAYFGQHDKFYFNGNYYDLSANHVDKLAPTDAVKANQSIKEKYPNATLNKDKVTTIVLQEASGDKPYTAIHAKSYDHISFGEVLYNDNKGNPTRSYFVQGGRADASTTLPSAGKFTYNGLWAGYLTQKKDKGYSNNAETIKEKGHPGYLLTENFTPEDDDDDDSLTASDDSQDDNTHGDDDLIASDDSQDDDADGDDDSDDLGDGADNVYQKGEIRPEFANKHLPINEPTHEKTFALDGKNKAKFEVDFNTNSLTGNLNDGNGDIVFNIKDGKIDGTGFTAKADVPNYREEVGNNQGGGFLYNIQDIDVKGQFFGTNGEELAGQLHHDKGDGINDTAEKAGAVFGAVKDK
;
A
#
# COMPACT_ATOMS: atom_id res chain seq x y z
N MET A 1 35.13 -0.84 9.34
CA MET A 1 34.52 -2.15 9.65
C MET A 1 33.58 -1.95 10.83
N SER A 2 32.32 -2.38 10.89
CA SER A 2 31.46 -3.12 9.99
C SER A 2 30.01 -2.86 10.43
N THR A 3 29.13 -2.63 9.46
CA THR A 3 27.70 -2.98 9.43
C THR A 3 26.76 -2.45 10.52
N VAL A 4 26.13 -1.29 10.24
CA VAL A 4 24.81 -0.93 10.78
C VAL A 4 23.75 -1.71 9.99
N LYS A 5 23.06 -2.64 10.65
CA LYS A 5 21.89 -3.34 10.10
C LYS A 5 20.68 -2.42 10.09
N THR A 6 20.24 -2.04 8.90
CA THR A 6 19.00 -1.30 8.64
C THR A 6 17.80 -2.26 8.64
N PRO A 7 16.65 -1.93 9.25
CA PRO A 7 15.41 -2.69 9.05
C PRO A 7 14.75 -2.29 7.71
N HIS A 8 14.42 -3.29 6.90
CA HIS A 8 13.74 -3.17 5.60
C HIS A 8 12.25 -3.46 5.73
N ILE A 9 11.37 -2.57 5.25
CA ILE A 9 9.97 -2.88 4.89
C ILE A 9 9.64 -2.10 3.61
N PHE A 10 8.93 -2.76 2.69
CA PHE A 10 8.58 -2.40 1.30
C PHE A 10 9.65 -2.75 0.25
N TYR A 11 9.54 -3.98 -0.26
CA TYR A 11 10.01 -4.34 -1.60
C TYR A 11 8.87 -5.05 -2.32
N GLN A 12 8.36 -4.43 -3.38
CA GLN A 12 7.74 -5.15 -4.48
C GLN A 12 8.88 -5.51 -5.44
N LYS A 13 9.53 -6.66 -5.24
CA LYS A 13 10.42 -7.21 -6.27
C LYS A 13 9.55 -7.80 -7.38
N ARG A 14 9.23 -6.99 -8.40
CA ARG A 14 8.80 -7.52 -9.69
C ARG A 14 10.05 -8.01 -10.42
N THR A 15 10.29 -9.32 -10.40
CA THR A 15 11.18 -9.95 -11.38
C THR A 15 10.55 -9.79 -12.75
N LEU A 16 11.21 -8.98 -13.57
CA LEU A 16 11.07 -8.86 -15.02
C LEU A 16 10.90 -10.26 -15.64
N SER A 17 9.85 -10.48 -16.42
CA SER A 17 9.84 -11.55 -17.43
C SER A 17 9.49 -10.91 -18.76
N LEU A 18 10.45 -11.07 -19.66
CA LEU A 18 10.54 -10.54 -21.02
C LEU A 18 9.27 -10.81 -21.85
N ALA A 19 8.95 -9.83 -22.68
CA ALA A 19 8.03 -9.94 -23.79
C ALA A 19 8.48 -11.03 -24.79
N ILE A 20 7.52 -11.84 -25.26
CA ILE A 20 7.57 -12.43 -26.60
C ILE A 20 6.24 -12.09 -27.28
N ALA A 21 6.36 -11.46 -28.45
CA ALA A 21 5.30 -10.92 -29.25
C ALA A 21 4.65 -11.97 -30.18
N SER A 22 3.39 -11.68 -30.55
CA SER A 22 2.73 -12.07 -31.81
C SER A 22 2.24 -13.54 -31.91
N ILE A 23 1.14 -13.97 -32.54
CA ILE A 23 0.40 -13.52 -33.74
C ILE A 23 -1.07 -14.01 -33.65
N PHE A 24 -2.01 -13.21 -34.15
CA PHE A 24 -3.39 -13.60 -34.48
C PHE A 24 -3.44 -14.57 -35.68
N ALA A 25 -4.25 -15.63 -35.59
CA ALA A 25 -4.83 -16.27 -36.78
C ALA A 25 -6.31 -16.56 -36.52
N ALA A 26 -7.15 -15.69 -37.09
CA ALA A 26 -8.57 -15.94 -37.26
C ALA A 26 -8.77 -16.96 -38.38
N LEU A 27 -9.60 -17.98 -38.15
CA LEU A 27 -10.25 -18.71 -39.23
C LEU A 27 -11.75 -18.72 -39.00
N VAL A 28 -12.44 -18.05 -39.92
CA VAL A 28 -13.88 -18.04 -40.12
C VAL A 28 -14.34 -19.43 -40.57
N MET A 29 -15.39 -19.99 -39.95
CA MET A 29 -16.40 -20.75 -40.69
C MET A 29 -17.80 -20.55 -40.09
N THR A 30 -18.67 -20.24 -41.02
CA THR A 30 -20.11 -20.00 -41.01
C THR A 30 -20.97 -21.22 -40.68
N GLY A 31 -22.16 -20.94 -40.11
CA GLY A 31 -23.41 -21.59 -40.53
C GLY A 31 -24.02 -22.57 -39.53
N CYS A 32 -25.16 -22.21 -38.93
CA CYS A 32 -26.48 -22.64 -39.42
C CYS A 32 -27.63 -22.14 -38.52
N ARG A 33 -28.76 -21.90 -39.19
CA ARG A 33 -30.02 -21.30 -38.75
C ARG A 33 -30.94 -22.27 -37.99
N SER A 34 -32.06 -21.69 -37.54
CA SER A 34 -33.43 -22.22 -37.35
C SER A 34 -33.74 -22.89 -36.01
N ASP A 35 -34.92 -22.74 -35.41
CA ASP A 35 -36.07 -21.82 -35.52
C ASP A 35 -36.92 -22.07 -34.23
N ASP A 36 -37.77 -21.10 -33.89
CA ASP A 36 -38.98 -21.11 -33.03
C ASP A 36 -39.34 -22.33 -32.16
N ILE A 37 -39.74 -22.05 -30.91
CA ILE A 37 -41.00 -22.54 -30.29
C ILE A 37 -41.42 -21.59 -29.16
N SER A 38 -42.68 -21.19 -29.24
CA SER A 38 -43.40 -20.32 -28.31
C SER A 38 -44.15 -21.11 -27.21
N VAL A 39 -44.49 -20.40 -26.13
CA VAL A 39 -45.69 -20.60 -25.26
C VAL A 39 -45.64 -21.73 -24.20
N ASN A 40 -45.48 -21.33 -22.93
CA ASN A 40 -46.58 -21.33 -21.93
C ASN A 40 -46.10 -20.94 -20.52
N ALA A 41 -46.71 -19.90 -19.95
CA ALA A 41 -46.76 -19.63 -18.52
C ALA A 41 -47.78 -20.56 -17.84
N PRO A 42 -47.67 -20.78 -16.52
CA PRO A 42 -48.85 -20.51 -15.70
C PRO A 42 -48.57 -19.83 -14.35
N ASN A 43 -49.45 -18.86 -14.08
CA ASN A 43 -50.10 -18.47 -12.83
C ASN A 43 -49.30 -18.15 -11.56
N VAL A 44 -49.24 -16.83 -11.37
CA VAL A 44 -49.19 -16.05 -10.13
C VAL A 44 -50.39 -16.35 -9.24
N THR A 45 -50.14 -16.50 -7.93
CA THR A 45 -51.12 -16.23 -6.86
C THR A 45 -50.53 -15.17 -5.93
N GLN A 46 -51.26 -14.05 -5.82
CA GLN A 46 -50.94 -12.86 -5.02
C GLN A 46 -51.04 -13.09 -3.50
N LEU A 47 -50.35 -12.24 -2.73
CA LEU A 47 -50.87 -11.32 -1.69
C LEU A 47 -49.69 -10.67 -0.90
N PRO A 48 -49.83 -9.50 -0.25
CA PRO A 48 -50.47 -8.24 -0.63
C PRO A 48 -49.48 -7.03 -0.63
N GLN A 49 -49.88 -5.96 -1.32
CA GLN A 49 -49.20 -4.66 -1.36
C GLN A 49 -49.25 -3.92 -0.02
N GLY A 50 -48.09 -3.42 0.42
CA GLY A 50 -47.96 -2.26 1.29
C GLY A 50 -47.20 -1.18 0.54
N THR A 51 -47.94 -0.23 -0.04
CA THR A 51 -47.45 0.94 -0.77
C THR A 51 -46.89 2.00 0.19
N VAL A 52 -45.62 2.38 0.04
CA VAL A 52 -45.19 3.77 0.26
C VAL A 52 -44.21 4.14 -0.85
N SER A 53 -44.61 5.05 -1.71
CA SER A 53 -43.79 5.62 -2.79
C SER A 53 -42.72 6.55 -2.19
N PRO A 54 -41.47 6.56 -2.67
CA PRO A 54 -40.52 7.61 -2.33
C PRO A 54 -40.90 8.89 -3.08
N THR A 55 -41.39 9.90 -2.37
CA THR A 55 -41.43 11.28 -2.90
C THR A 55 -40.01 11.86 -2.88
N PRO A 56 -39.53 12.42 -4.00
CA PRO A 56 -38.25 13.12 -4.06
C PRO A 56 -38.42 14.51 -3.42
N ASN A 57 -37.67 14.83 -2.37
CA ASN A 57 -37.70 16.17 -1.81
C ASN A 57 -36.60 17.03 -2.46
N THR A 58 -36.96 17.65 -3.57
CA THR A 58 -36.36 18.91 -4.04
C THR A 58 -36.97 20.05 -3.24
N GLY A 59 -36.14 20.91 -2.64
CA GLY A 59 -36.63 22.13 -2.00
C GLY A 59 -35.53 22.94 -1.34
N HIS A 60 -34.98 23.90 -2.10
CA HIS A 60 -34.50 25.15 -1.54
C HIS A 60 -35.57 25.76 -0.64
N ASP A 61 -35.19 26.27 0.54
CA ASP A 61 -35.52 27.63 0.94
C ASP A 61 -34.76 28.09 2.19
N ASN A 62 -34.50 29.38 2.18
CA ASN A 62 -33.61 30.16 3.01
C ASN A 62 -34.46 30.99 3.99
N ALA A 63 -34.27 30.90 5.31
CA ALA A 63 -34.61 31.97 6.27
C ALA A 63 -34.18 31.66 7.72
N ASN A 64 -33.22 32.46 8.20
CA ASN A 64 -33.14 33.15 9.49
C ASN A 64 -33.56 32.49 10.83
N ASN A 65 -32.53 32.35 11.68
CA ASN A 65 -32.39 32.98 13.01
C ASN A 65 -33.32 32.52 14.17
N THR A 66 -32.75 31.88 15.19
CA THR A 66 -32.50 32.49 16.53
C THR A 66 -32.03 31.47 17.57
N ASN A 67 -31.05 31.91 18.36
CA ASN A 67 -30.63 31.50 19.71
C ASN A 67 -31.39 30.34 20.40
N ASN A 68 -30.64 29.32 20.84
CA ASN A 68 -30.58 29.10 22.29
C ASN A 68 -29.25 28.46 22.72
N GLN A 69 -28.59 29.19 23.62
CA GLN A 69 -27.37 28.84 24.34
C GLN A 69 -27.83 28.13 25.63
N GLY A 70 -27.32 26.92 25.88
CA GLY A 70 -27.68 26.15 27.08
C GLY A 70 -26.57 25.22 27.49
N ASN A 71 -25.71 25.71 28.40
CA ASN A 71 -24.88 24.88 29.27
C ASN A 71 -25.75 23.86 30.01
N ASN A 72 -25.34 22.58 30.07
CA ASN A 72 -25.17 21.95 31.38
C ASN A 72 -24.32 20.67 31.32
N THR A 73 -23.29 20.67 32.15
CA THR A 73 -22.78 19.53 32.89
C THR A 73 -23.91 18.73 33.54
N ASP A 74 -23.88 17.39 33.44
CA ASP A 74 -24.06 16.53 34.61
C ASP A 74 -23.74 15.06 34.31
N ASN A 75 -22.99 14.48 35.24
CA ASN A 75 -22.60 13.09 35.37
C ASN A 75 -23.52 12.45 36.41
N SER A 76 -24.32 11.44 36.06
CA SER A 76 -24.91 10.50 37.04
C SER A 76 -25.62 9.29 36.40
N THR A 77 -24.99 8.13 36.60
CA THR A 77 -25.52 6.80 36.96
C THR A 77 -26.88 6.25 36.44
N SER A 78 -26.76 5.09 35.77
CA SER A 78 -27.50 3.82 35.95
C SER A 78 -29.03 3.85 36.14
N THR A 79 -29.77 3.17 35.24
CA THR A 79 -30.48 1.91 35.55
C THR A 79 -31.27 1.39 34.34
N THR A 80 -31.15 0.08 34.09
CA THR A 80 -32.14 -0.83 33.48
C THR A 80 -32.78 -0.43 32.14
N ASP A 81 -32.32 -1.07 31.06
CA ASP A 81 -33.22 -1.40 29.94
C ASP A 81 -33.47 -2.93 29.94
N PRO A 82 -34.66 -3.40 30.38
CA PRO A 82 -35.03 -4.80 30.34
C PRO A 82 -35.66 -5.23 29.01
N ASN A 83 -35.76 -4.36 28.00
CA ASN A 83 -36.43 -4.70 26.74
C ASN A 83 -35.48 -4.56 25.55
N GLY A 84 -35.16 -5.69 24.94
CA GLY A 84 -34.48 -5.72 23.66
C GLY A 84 -35.33 -5.08 22.57
N ASP A 85 -35.06 -3.81 22.28
CA ASP A 85 -35.54 -3.15 21.07
C ASP A 85 -34.35 -2.78 20.16
N ASN A 86 -34.23 -3.57 19.09
CA ASN A 86 -33.80 -3.20 17.75
C ASN A 86 -32.67 -2.16 17.61
N ASN A 87 -31.50 -2.47 18.16
CA ASN A 87 -30.25 -1.88 17.67
C ASN A 87 -29.78 -2.62 16.40
N GLN A 88 -30.61 -2.59 15.35
CA GLN A 88 -30.14 -2.99 14.02
C GLN A 88 -29.21 -1.89 13.52
N LEU A 89 -27.97 -2.26 13.20
CA LEU A 89 -27.05 -1.39 12.46
C LEU A 89 -27.80 -0.79 11.28
N THR A 90 -27.87 0.54 11.24
CA THR A 90 -28.40 1.24 10.06
C THR A 90 -27.56 0.87 8.84
N GLN A 91 -28.17 0.87 7.65
CA GLN A 91 -27.46 0.54 6.40
C GLN A 91 -26.18 1.39 6.21
N ALA A 92 -26.15 2.61 6.76
CA ALA A 92 -24.98 3.50 6.76
C ALA A 92 -23.79 2.96 7.60
N GLN A 93 -24.06 2.30 8.73
CA GLN A 93 -23.02 1.69 9.57
C GLN A 93 -22.49 0.35 9.01
N LYS A 94 -23.15 -0.21 7.99
CA LYS A 94 -22.73 -1.45 7.28
C LYS A 94 -21.71 -1.20 6.18
N THR A 95 -21.27 0.04 5.98
CA THR A 95 -20.47 0.46 4.81
C THR A 95 -19.43 1.54 5.13
N ALA A 96 -18.88 1.56 6.36
CA ALA A 96 -17.72 2.43 6.60
C ALA A 96 -16.56 1.96 5.72
N ALA A 97 -16.10 2.82 4.81
CA ALA A 97 -14.95 2.56 3.95
C ALA A 97 -13.68 2.37 4.79
N ALA A 98 -13.42 1.14 5.24
CA ALA A 98 -12.31 0.83 6.13
C ALA A 98 -11.51 -0.37 5.61
N ALA A 99 -10.19 -0.27 5.77
CA ALA A 99 -9.23 -1.33 5.44
C ALA A 99 -9.47 -2.60 6.26
N GLY A 100 -10.02 -2.43 7.45
CA GLY A 100 -10.44 -3.49 8.34
C GLY A 100 -11.10 -2.93 9.59
N PHE A 101 -11.21 -3.74 10.63
CA PHE A 101 -11.81 -3.34 11.91
C PHE A 101 -11.16 -4.08 13.07
N PHE A 102 -11.27 -3.50 14.26
CA PHE A 102 -10.88 -4.15 15.51
C PHE A 102 -11.93 -3.94 16.61
N VAL A 103 -11.91 -4.85 17.58
CA VAL A 103 -12.71 -4.78 18.82
C VAL A 103 -11.80 -5.12 19.99
N MET A 104 -11.76 -4.24 21.00
CA MET A 104 -11.15 -4.54 22.29
C MET A 104 -12.12 -5.36 23.15
N GLY A 105 -11.60 -6.39 23.81
CA GLY A 105 -12.37 -7.24 24.73
C GLY A 105 -12.98 -6.47 25.90
N LYS A 106 -14.06 -7.02 26.45
CA LYS A 106 -14.78 -6.48 27.61
C LYS A 106 -14.25 -7.06 28.91
N ILE A 107 -14.60 -6.40 30.02
CA ILE A 107 -14.31 -6.84 31.39
C ILE A 107 -15.61 -6.84 32.18
N ARG A 108 -15.89 -7.93 32.88
CA ARG A 108 -17.06 -8.06 33.76
C ARG A 108 -16.95 -7.05 34.89
N ASP A 109 -18.06 -6.43 35.25
CA ASP A 109 -18.12 -5.67 36.49
C ASP A 109 -18.21 -6.61 37.69
N THR A 110 -17.11 -6.68 38.43
CA THR A 110 -16.97 -7.50 39.64
C THR A 110 -17.04 -6.66 40.92
N SER A 111 -17.52 -5.41 40.83
CA SER A 111 -17.70 -4.57 42.02
C SER A 111 -18.71 -5.21 42.98
N GLU A 112 -18.50 -5.04 44.29
CA GLU A 112 -19.41 -5.57 45.32
C GLU A 112 -20.88 -5.14 45.14
N LYS A 113 -21.11 -4.00 44.47
CA LYS A 113 -22.45 -3.51 44.12
C LYS A 113 -23.14 -4.39 43.07
N ASN A 114 -22.40 -4.82 42.06
CA ASN A 114 -22.94 -5.49 40.87
C ASN A 114 -22.67 -7.01 40.87
N ASP A 115 -21.65 -7.49 41.60
CA ASP A 115 -21.34 -8.90 41.87
C ASP A 115 -20.94 -9.11 43.36
N PRO A 116 -21.90 -9.00 44.31
CA PRO A 116 -21.63 -9.14 45.75
C PRO A 116 -21.11 -10.52 46.16
N ASP A 117 -21.26 -11.54 45.30
CA ASP A 117 -20.77 -12.89 45.54
C ASP A 117 -19.27 -13.02 45.15
N TYR A 118 -18.70 -12.06 44.41
CA TYR A 118 -17.33 -12.12 43.86
C TYR A 118 -16.25 -12.23 44.94
N SER A 119 -16.36 -11.47 46.03
CA SER A 119 -15.37 -11.49 47.12
C SER A 119 -15.32 -12.84 47.86
N ASP A 120 -16.46 -13.53 47.91
CA ASP A 120 -16.56 -14.84 48.57
C ASP A 120 -16.12 -15.97 47.63
N ASP A 121 -16.39 -15.84 46.31
CA ASP A 121 -15.85 -16.72 45.27
C ASP A 121 -14.30 -16.65 45.23
N LEU A 122 -13.70 -15.45 45.32
CA LEU A 122 -12.25 -15.22 45.42
C LEU A 122 -11.62 -15.86 46.67
N LYS A 123 -12.23 -15.71 47.85
CA LYS A 123 -11.71 -16.31 49.10
C LYS A 123 -11.65 -17.83 49.03
N GLN A 124 -12.58 -18.47 48.35
CA GLN A 124 -12.54 -19.93 48.15
C GLN A 124 -11.40 -20.37 47.23
N GLN A 125 -11.01 -19.54 46.26
CA GLN A 125 -9.88 -19.81 45.36
C GLN A 125 -8.53 -19.83 46.08
N TRP A 126 -8.31 -18.95 47.06
CA TRP A 126 -7.06 -18.87 47.84
C TRP A 126 -6.90 -19.98 48.89
N LEU A 127 -7.99 -20.65 49.28
CA LEU A 127 -7.99 -21.71 50.31
C LEU A 127 -7.74 -23.12 49.75
N GLY A 128 -7.40 -23.27 48.47
CA GLY A 128 -7.07 -24.57 47.86
C GLY A 128 -8.20 -25.60 47.88
N LYS A 129 -9.45 -25.17 48.15
CA LYS A 129 -10.62 -26.06 48.12
C LYS A 129 -11.01 -26.31 46.66
N LEU A 130 -11.02 -27.60 46.33
CA LEU A 130 -11.15 -28.20 45.01
C LEU A 130 -12.44 -27.77 44.29
N TYR A 131 -12.28 -27.30 43.05
CA TYR A 131 -13.10 -27.57 41.85
C TYR A 131 -14.45 -28.28 42.07
N VAL A 132 -15.49 -27.52 42.40
CA VAL A 132 -16.87 -27.94 42.16
C VAL A 132 -17.48 -26.93 41.21
N GLY A 133 -17.68 -27.36 39.95
CA GLY A 133 -18.52 -26.65 39.01
C GLY A 133 -19.89 -26.45 39.65
N ILE A 134 -20.46 -25.27 39.47
CA ILE A 134 -21.85 -25.06 39.83
C ILE A 134 -22.66 -25.89 38.82
N ASP A 135 -23.28 -26.99 39.27
CA ASP A 135 -24.00 -27.94 38.40
C ASP A 135 -25.23 -27.33 37.67
N ALA A 136 -25.62 -26.09 38.01
CA ALA A 136 -26.75 -25.40 37.41
C ALA A 136 -26.32 -24.08 36.77
N HIS A 137 -26.73 -23.85 35.52
CA HIS A 137 -26.76 -22.53 34.89
C HIS A 137 -27.44 -21.55 35.85
N ARG A 138 -26.75 -20.47 36.25
CA ARG A 138 -27.43 -19.29 36.80
C ARG A 138 -27.82 -18.43 35.60
N PRO A 139 -29.13 -18.24 35.32
CA PRO A 139 -29.55 -17.27 34.31
C PRO A 139 -28.95 -15.90 34.62
N ASP A 140 -28.70 -15.10 33.58
CA ASP A 140 -28.32 -13.69 33.75
C ASP A 140 -29.33 -13.03 34.72
N GLY A 141 -28.84 -12.59 35.89
CA GLY A 141 -29.68 -11.99 36.94
C GLY A 141 -30.17 -12.92 38.06
N ILE A 142 -29.70 -14.17 38.17
CA ILE A 142 -29.99 -15.03 39.34
C ILE A 142 -28.70 -15.30 40.14
N GLY A 143 -28.30 -14.24 40.84
CA GLY A 143 -27.43 -14.13 42.01
C GLY A 143 -27.83 -12.81 42.69
N LYS A 144 -27.23 -12.40 43.81
CA LYS A 144 -27.55 -11.07 44.37
C LYS A 144 -27.09 -9.90 43.46
N GLY A 145 -26.29 -10.19 42.43
CA GLY A 145 -25.73 -9.22 41.48
C GLY A 145 -26.68 -8.77 40.37
N LYS A 146 -26.44 -7.55 39.87
CA LYS A 146 -27.13 -6.91 38.73
C LYS A 146 -26.09 -6.57 37.65
N ASN A 147 -26.45 -6.64 36.36
CA ASN A 147 -25.59 -6.23 35.22
C ASN A 147 -24.29 -7.07 34.99
N LEU A 148 -24.34 -8.38 35.25
CA LEU A 148 -23.17 -9.26 35.11
C LEU A 148 -22.73 -9.55 33.67
N ARG A 149 -23.54 -9.20 32.67
CA ARG A 149 -23.23 -9.36 31.24
C ARG A 149 -22.74 -8.05 30.63
N GLN A 150 -21.63 -8.09 29.91
CA GLN A 150 -21.07 -7.00 29.12
C GLN A 150 -21.09 -7.38 27.63
N PRO A 151 -22.13 -6.97 26.87
CA PRO A 151 -22.24 -7.30 25.46
C PRO A 151 -21.19 -6.60 24.60
N ILE A 152 -20.92 -7.16 23.42
CA ILE A 152 -20.20 -6.43 22.36
C ILE A 152 -21.24 -5.63 21.56
N THR A 153 -21.01 -4.34 21.39
CA THR A 153 -21.91 -3.42 20.70
C THR A 153 -21.28 -2.87 19.42
N ALA A 154 -22.09 -2.29 18.54
CA ALA A 154 -21.61 -1.58 17.36
C ALA A 154 -20.57 -0.49 17.69
N ASN A 155 -20.74 0.20 18.83
CA ASN A 155 -19.83 1.25 19.26
C ASN A 155 -18.44 0.72 19.63
N ASP A 156 -18.31 -0.57 19.92
CA ASP A 156 -17.03 -1.20 20.24
C ASP A 156 -16.20 -1.54 19.00
N ILE A 157 -16.85 -1.60 17.83
CA ILE A 157 -16.22 -1.91 16.57
C ILE A 157 -15.61 -0.65 16.00
N LYS A 158 -14.27 -0.62 15.93
CA LYS A 158 -13.51 0.52 15.45
C LYS A 158 -12.89 0.22 14.09
N PRO A 159 -12.92 1.17 13.14
CA PRO A 159 -12.30 0.99 11.84
C PRO A 159 -10.77 0.94 11.98
N LEU A 160 -10.14 0.10 11.17
CA LEU A 160 -8.72 0.14 10.87
C LEU A 160 -8.52 0.79 9.51
N TYR A 161 -7.58 1.73 9.45
CA TYR A 161 -7.20 2.44 8.25
C TYR A 161 -5.84 1.93 7.76
N PHE A 162 -5.60 1.96 6.45
CA PHE A 162 -4.41 1.35 5.84
C PHE A 162 -3.10 1.81 6.47
N ASN A 163 -2.13 0.91 6.64
CA ASN A 163 -0.80 1.23 7.19
C ASN A 163 -0.80 1.76 8.65
N LYS A 164 -1.94 1.71 9.36
CA LYS A 164 -2.02 2.07 10.78
C LYS A 164 -2.67 0.94 11.57
N PHE A 165 -1.86 0.33 12.44
CA PHE A 165 -2.39 -0.37 13.59
C PHE A 165 -3.09 0.63 14.53
N PRO A 166 -4.09 0.25 15.36
CA PRO A 166 -4.66 1.17 16.34
C PRO A 166 -3.56 1.81 17.16
N ALA A 167 -3.59 3.14 17.27
CA ALA A 167 -2.74 3.78 18.25
C ALA A 167 -3.17 3.28 19.63
N LEU A 168 -2.23 3.14 20.56
CA LEU A 168 -2.56 2.73 21.93
C LEU A 168 -3.55 3.70 22.59
N SER A 169 -3.60 4.96 22.14
CA SER A 169 -4.59 5.96 22.54
C SER A 169 -6.00 5.68 22.03
N ASP A 170 -6.15 4.96 20.91
CA ASP A 170 -7.45 4.58 20.35
C ASP A 170 -8.09 3.43 21.11
N LEU A 171 -7.28 2.72 21.90
CA LEU A 171 -7.72 1.65 22.76
C LEU A 171 -8.45 2.22 23.97
N HIS A 172 -9.76 1.99 24.03
CA HIS A 172 -10.58 2.39 25.14
C HIS A 172 -11.22 1.16 25.79
N LEU A 173 -11.13 1.11 27.12
CA LEU A 173 -11.85 0.14 27.93
C LEU A 173 -13.00 0.83 28.65
N ASP A 174 -14.22 0.45 28.28
CA ASP A 174 -15.42 0.77 29.04
C ASP A 174 -15.63 -0.25 30.17
N SER A 175 -15.22 0.09 31.38
CA SER A 175 -15.51 -0.67 32.61
C SER A 175 -15.81 0.27 33.77
N GLU A 176 -16.77 -0.07 34.63
CA GLU A 176 -17.11 0.72 35.82
C GLU A 176 -15.91 0.82 36.79
N ARG A 177 -15.17 -0.28 36.98
CA ARG A 177 -14.06 -0.37 37.94
C ARG A 177 -12.68 -0.19 37.33
N HIS A 178 -12.50 -0.45 36.03
CA HIS A 178 -11.17 -0.52 35.42
C HIS A 178 -10.99 0.54 34.34
N ARG A 179 -9.75 1.03 34.20
CA ARG A 179 -9.32 1.86 33.07
C ARG A 179 -8.08 1.26 32.43
N PHE A 180 -8.00 1.41 31.12
CA PHE A 180 -6.80 1.13 30.37
C PHE A 180 -5.85 2.34 30.44
N ASP A 181 -4.62 2.10 30.88
CA ASP A 181 -3.54 3.08 30.93
C ASP A 181 -2.49 2.73 29.86
N PRO A 182 -2.49 3.42 28.71
CA PRO A 182 -1.59 3.10 27.61
C PRO A 182 -0.11 3.33 27.95
N GLN A 183 0.22 4.14 28.96
CA GLN A 183 1.60 4.41 29.37
C GLN A 183 2.22 3.25 30.16
N LYS A 184 1.40 2.33 30.69
CA LYS A 184 1.83 1.19 31.52
C LYS A 184 1.88 -0.14 30.76
N ILE A 185 1.89 -0.09 29.43
CA ILE A 185 1.99 -1.29 28.60
C ILE A 185 3.43 -1.77 28.57
N ASN A 186 3.64 -3.00 29.04
CA ASN A 186 4.96 -3.60 29.08
C ASN A 186 5.18 -4.61 27.94
N THR A 187 4.13 -5.29 27.47
CA THR A 187 4.24 -6.31 26.42
C THR A 187 2.96 -6.43 25.60
N ILE A 188 3.10 -6.43 24.26
CA ILE A 188 2.02 -6.77 23.33
C ILE A 188 2.42 -8.05 22.61
N LYS A 189 1.54 -9.05 22.60
CA LYS A 189 1.71 -10.26 21.78
C LYS A 189 0.69 -10.26 20.66
N VAL A 190 1.11 -10.66 19.46
CA VAL A 190 0.25 -10.69 18.28
C VAL A 190 0.16 -12.11 17.77
N TYR A 191 -1.06 -12.55 17.50
CA TYR A 191 -1.41 -13.91 17.15
C TYR A 191 -2.38 -13.90 15.96
N GLY A 192 -2.10 -14.65 14.90
CA GLY A 192 -3.01 -14.71 13.76
C GLY A 192 -2.34 -15.07 12.44
N TYR A 193 -3.04 -14.71 11.37
CA TYR A 193 -2.74 -15.11 10.00
C TYR A 193 -2.21 -13.91 9.17
N GLY A 194 -1.30 -14.22 8.23
CA GLY A 194 -0.57 -13.26 7.39
C GLY A 194 0.66 -12.59 8.03
N ASN A 195 1.40 -11.79 7.24
CA ASN A 195 2.61 -11.06 7.65
C ASN A 195 2.33 -9.89 8.62
N LEU A 196 2.19 -10.22 9.90
CA LEU A 196 1.93 -9.27 10.99
C LEU A 196 3.22 -8.54 11.42
N THR A 197 3.22 -7.20 11.35
CA THR A 197 4.30 -6.33 11.85
C THR A 197 3.88 -5.63 13.15
N THR A 198 4.84 -5.24 14.02
CA THR A 198 4.52 -4.63 15.31
C THR A 198 4.31 -3.12 15.24
N PRO A 199 3.42 -2.56 16.10
CA PRO A 199 3.25 -1.11 16.22
C PRO A 199 4.33 -0.41 17.05
N SER A 200 5.25 -1.13 17.72
CA SER A 200 6.21 -0.53 18.65
C SER A 200 7.53 -1.31 18.76
N ASN A 201 8.58 -0.58 19.18
CA ASN A 201 9.94 -1.09 19.43
C ASN A 201 10.09 -1.81 20.79
N ASN A 202 9.06 -1.83 21.64
CA ASN A 202 9.14 -2.48 22.95
C ASN A 202 9.04 -4.00 22.78
N ASN A 203 9.69 -4.76 23.67
CA ASN A 203 9.78 -6.23 23.66
C ASN A 203 8.43 -6.89 23.29
N THR A 204 8.31 -7.24 22.01
CA THR A 204 7.11 -7.74 21.38
C THR A 204 7.44 -9.08 20.77
N HIS A 205 6.76 -10.14 21.20
CA HIS A 205 6.85 -11.43 20.55
C HIS A 205 5.95 -11.38 19.31
N ILE A 206 6.57 -11.08 18.17
CA ILE A 206 5.90 -11.01 16.87
C ILE A 206 5.62 -12.42 16.39
N ASN A 207 4.35 -12.68 16.09
CA ASN A 207 3.91 -13.83 15.31
C ASN A 207 4.69 -15.10 15.67
N HIS A 208 4.68 -15.43 16.97
CA HIS A 208 5.50 -16.51 17.54
C HIS A 208 5.42 -17.75 16.65
N GLN A 209 4.23 -18.02 16.11
CA GLN A 209 3.98 -19.12 15.20
C GLN A 209 4.64 -19.00 13.81
N GLN A 210 4.63 -17.85 13.12
CA GLN A 210 5.34 -17.74 11.82
C GLN A 210 6.86 -17.69 11.98
N ALA A 211 7.36 -17.00 13.00
CA ALA A 211 8.78 -16.98 13.31
C ALA A 211 9.27 -18.38 13.71
N ASP A 212 8.51 -19.10 14.53
CA ASP A 212 8.80 -20.49 14.89
C ASP A 212 8.58 -21.44 13.72
N ASN A 213 7.57 -21.24 12.88
CA ASN A 213 7.36 -22.06 11.68
C ASN A 213 8.54 -21.91 10.73
N LYS A 214 8.98 -20.68 10.46
CA LYS A 214 10.17 -20.40 9.65
C LYS A 214 11.43 -20.99 10.29
N LYS A 215 11.61 -20.84 11.60
CA LYS A 215 12.74 -21.42 12.36
C LYS A 215 12.73 -22.96 12.34
N ASN A 216 11.55 -23.57 12.29
CA ASN A 216 11.34 -25.02 12.32
C ASN A 216 11.04 -25.61 10.93
N ASN A 217 11.33 -24.91 9.83
CA ASN A 217 11.03 -25.31 8.44
C ASN A 217 9.59 -25.78 8.18
N LYS A 218 8.61 -25.23 8.91
CA LYS A 218 7.18 -25.44 8.67
C LYS A 218 6.65 -24.39 7.68
N PRO A 219 5.59 -24.72 6.91
CA PRO A 219 4.93 -23.76 6.02
C PRO A 219 4.52 -22.49 6.79
N VAL A 220 4.91 -21.34 6.24
CA VAL A 220 4.35 -20.05 6.65
C VAL A 220 3.05 -19.82 5.92
N ASP A 221 2.14 -19.12 6.56
CA ASP A 221 0.81 -18.85 6.05
C ASP A 221 0.88 -17.92 4.81
N PRO A 222 0.24 -18.28 3.67
CA PRO A 222 0.47 -17.62 2.38
C PRO A 222 -0.31 -16.32 2.14
N TYR A 223 -0.91 -15.69 3.16
CA TYR A 223 -1.61 -14.41 2.95
C TYR A 223 -0.62 -13.27 2.71
N GLU A 224 -0.83 -12.54 1.61
CA GLU A 224 0.00 -11.42 1.18
C GLU A 224 -0.71 -10.08 1.43
N ASN A 225 -2.02 -10.02 1.22
CA ASN A 225 -2.81 -8.79 1.19
C ASN A 225 -3.71 -8.62 2.43
N ILE A 226 -3.99 -9.68 3.19
CA ILE A 226 -4.81 -9.64 4.41
C ILE A 226 -4.07 -10.09 5.67
N ARG A 227 -4.51 -9.58 6.81
CA ARG A 227 -4.09 -9.95 8.17
C ARG A 227 -5.31 -10.06 9.05
N PHE A 228 -5.40 -11.10 9.86
CA PHE A 228 -6.48 -11.20 10.84
C PHE A 228 -6.06 -12.08 12.00
N GLY A 229 -6.51 -11.74 13.19
CA GLY A 229 -5.98 -12.32 14.41
C GLY A 229 -6.44 -11.62 15.67
N TYR A 230 -5.73 -11.88 16.75
CA TYR A 230 -5.90 -11.17 18.00
C TYR A 230 -4.57 -10.71 18.60
N LEU A 231 -4.64 -9.68 19.45
CA LEU A 231 -3.53 -9.21 20.26
C LEU A 231 -3.82 -9.47 21.71
N GLU A 232 -2.78 -9.73 22.47
CA GLU A 232 -2.83 -9.74 23.93
C GLU A 232 -2.04 -8.56 24.48
N LEU A 233 -2.73 -7.72 25.25
CA LEU A 233 -2.08 -6.72 26.09
C LEU A 233 -1.72 -7.37 27.43
N GLN A 234 -0.43 -7.59 27.66
CA GLN A 234 0.08 -8.18 28.91
C GLN A 234 0.71 -7.08 29.80
N GLY A 235 0.34 -7.05 31.08
CA GLY A 235 0.94 -6.15 32.09
C GLY A 235 -0.07 -5.42 32.98
N SER A 236 0.43 -4.56 33.86
CA SER A 236 -0.34 -3.73 34.82
C SER A 236 -1.03 -2.51 34.17
N SER A 237 -1.28 -2.54 32.85
CA SER A 237 -1.95 -1.47 32.12
C SER A 237 -3.44 -1.35 32.45
N LEU A 238 -4.01 -2.35 33.11
CA LEU A 238 -5.35 -2.29 33.68
C LEU A 238 -5.24 -1.88 35.14
N THR A 239 -5.67 -0.65 35.43
CA THR A 239 -5.72 -0.14 36.80
C THR A 239 -7.16 0.04 37.25
N GLN A 240 -7.43 -0.26 38.52
CA GLN A 240 -8.71 0.10 39.13
C GLN A 240 -8.81 1.62 39.21
N LYS A 241 -9.99 2.17 38.89
CA LYS A 241 -10.30 3.58 39.06
C LYS A 241 -10.30 3.89 40.57
N ASN A 242 -9.59 4.96 40.96
CA ASN A 242 -9.50 5.47 42.34
C ASN A 242 -8.85 4.53 43.37
N ALA A 243 -7.87 3.70 42.98
CA ALA A 243 -7.07 2.95 43.95
C ALA A 243 -6.01 3.87 44.59
N ASP A 244 -6.17 4.18 45.89
CA ASP A 244 -5.28 5.09 46.61
C ASP A 244 -4.04 4.37 47.20
N ASN A 245 -4.07 3.04 47.33
CA ASN A 245 -2.95 2.24 47.88
C ASN A 245 -2.58 1.04 46.98
N GLN A 246 -1.29 0.66 46.97
CA GLN A 246 -0.78 -0.51 46.20
C GLN A 246 -1.46 -1.84 46.56
N ASN A 247 -2.01 -1.95 47.78
CA ASN A 247 -2.67 -3.16 48.27
C ASN A 247 -4.16 -3.28 47.87
N GLU A 248 -4.75 -2.24 47.29
CA GLU A 248 -6.14 -2.23 46.78
C GLU A 248 -6.20 -2.41 45.26
N GLN A 249 -5.07 -2.62 44.59
CA GLN A 249 -5.05 -2.96 43.17
C GLN A 249 -5.55 -4.39 42.98
N ASP A 250 -6.85 -4.57 42.77
CA ASP A 250 -7.40 -5.76 42.12
C ASP A 250 -6.73 -5.85 40.73
N ARG A 251 -5.62 -6.59 40.66
CA ARG A 251 -4.98 -6.90 39.38
C ARG A 251 -5.94 -7.81 38.65
N ILE A 252 -6.52 -7.35 37.53
CA ILE A 252 -7.11 -8.27 36.57
C ILE A 252 -5.99 -9.21 36.14
N PRO A 253 -6.02 -10.50 36.52
CA PRO A 253 -4.86 -11.38 36.38
C PRO A 253 -4.69 -11.90 34.94
N LYS A 254 -5.40 -11.31 33.97
CA LYS A 254 -5.62 -11.88 32.64
C LYS A 254 -5.29 -10.86 31.55
N PRO A 255 -4.60 -11.26 30.47
CA PRO A 255 -4.32 -10.33 29.39
C PRO A 255 -5.60 -10.01 28.61
N MET A 256 -5.65 -8.78 28.08
CA MET A 256 -6.82 -8.27 27.37
C MET A 256 -6.69 -8.55 25.87
N PRO A 257 -7.66 -9.26 25.26
CA PRO A 257 -7.62 -9.50 23.85
C PRO A 257 -8.14 -8.31 23.03
N ILE A 258 -7.55 -8.08 21.86
CA ILE A 258 -8.09 -7.24 20.79
C ILE A 258 -8.24 -8.13 19.56
N LEU A 259 -9.45 -8.30 19.02
CA LEU A 259 -9.66 -9.04 17.78
C LEU A 259 -9.65 -8.09 16.59
N PHE A 260 -9.04 -8.46 15.48
CA PHE A 260 -8.97 -7.61 14.29
C PHE A 260 -8.90 -8.40 12.97
N TYR A 261 -9.30 -7.72 11.90
CA TYR A 261 -8.83 -8.02 10.54
C TYR A 261 -8.47 -6.73 9.83
N HIS A 262 -7.55 -6.80 8.87
CA HIS A 262 -7.04 -5.69 8.10
C HIS A 262 -6.60 -6.19 6.72
N GLY A 263 -6.91 -5.44 5.66
CA GLY A 263 -6.34 -5.69 4.34
C GLY A 263 -5.67 -4.45 3.77
N GLU A 264 -4.55 -4.66 3.08
CA GLU A 264 -3.65 -3.60 2.63
C GLU A 264 -3.94 -3.16 1.19
N ASN A 265 -4.25 -4.13 0.31
CA ASN A 265 -4.43 -3.90 -1.12
C ASN A 265 -5.87 -4.22 -1.51
N ALA A 266 -6.79 -3.26 -1.38
CA ALA A 266 -8.18 -3.45 -1.82
C ALA A 266 -8.22 -3.70 -3.34
N SER A 267 -8.90 -4.76 -3.77
CA SER A 267 -8.91 -5.13 -5.20
C SER A 267 -9.66 -4.10 -6.04
N SER A 268 -9.02 -3.60 -7.09
CA SER A 268 -9.65 -2.78 -8.14
C SER A 268 -10.19 -3.64 -9.29
N GLN A 269 -9.73 -4.89 -9.39
CA GLN A 269 -10.20 -5.87 -10.36
C GLN A 269 -10.68 -7.15 -9.67
N LEU A 270 -11.69 -7.80 -10.26
CA LEU A 270 -12.17 -9.12 -9.84
C LEU A 270 -12.34 -10.01 -11.08
N PRO A 271 -12.41 -11.34 -10.94
CA PRO A 271 -12.77 -12.22 -12.04
C PRO A 271 -14.04 -11.75 -12.73
N SER A 272 -14.04 -11.78 -14.06
CA SER A 272 -15.18 -11.32 -14.84
C SER A 272 -16.39 -12.24 -14.73
N ALA A 273 -16.14 -13.54 -14.59
CA ALA A 273 -17.13 -14.62 -14.57
C ALA A 273 -16.59 -15.84 -13.80
N GLY A 274 -17.49 -16.76 -13.47
CA GLY A 274 -17.16 -18.09 -12.92
C GLY A 274 -17.16 -18.20 -11.39
N LYS A 275 -16.97 -19.44 -10.94
CA LYS A 275 -16.96 -19.83 -9.53
C LYS A 275 -15.57 -20.17 -9.04
N PHE A 276 -15.19 -19.60 -7.91
CA PHE A 276 -13.87 -19.77 -7.30
C PHE A 276 -14.01 -20.19 -5.85
N ASN A 277 -13.19 -21.16 -5.45
CA ASN A 277 -13.09 -21.58 -4.06
C ASN A 277 -12.01 -20.75 -3.37
N TYR A 278 -12.29 -20.42 -2.12
CA TYR A 278 -11.35 -19.80 -1.20
C TYR A 278 -11.28 -20.66 0.06
N THR A 279 -10.07 -20.83 0.58
CA THR A 279 -9.81 -21.54 1.83
C THR A 279 -9.11 -20.61 2.80
N GLY A 280 -9.45 -20.71 4.08
CA GLY A 280 -8.82 -19.91 5.10
C GLY A 280 -9.23 -20.25 6.51
N ASN A 281 -9.31 -19.23 7.36
CA ASN A 281 -9.56 -19.39 8.80
C ASN A 281 -10.44 -18.28 9.35
N TRP A 282 -10.95 -18.48 10.55
CA TRP A 282 -11.73 -17.49 11.30
C TRP A 282 -11.36 -17.46 12.78
N LEU A 283 -11.61 -16.34 13.44
CA LEU A 283 -11.40 -16.14 14.87
C LEU A 283 -12.62 -15.42 15.46
N TYR A 284 -12.77 -15.47 16.77
CA TYR A 284 -13.89 -14.84 17.47
C TYR A 284 -13.45 -14.15 18.75
N LEU A 285 -14.33 -13.28 19.25
CA LEU A 285 -14.25 -12.59 20.53
C LEU A 285 -15.64 -12.67 21.17
N SER A 286 -15.72 -13.20 22.40
CA SER A 286 -16.99 -13.29 23.13
C SER A 286 -17.32 -12.01 23.89
N ASP A 287 -18.60 -11.83 24.19
CA ASP A 287 -19.05 -11.04 25.32
C ASP A 287 -18.51 -11.60 26.64
N VAL A 288 -18.87 -10.93 27.74
CA VAL A 288 -18.46 -11.36 29.08
C VAL A 288 -19.69 -11.54 29.94
N LYS A 289 -19.85 -12.73 30.53
CA LYS A 289 -20.91 -13.06 31.49
C LYS A 289 -20.50 -14.23 32.37
N LYS A 290 -21.25 -14.48 33.45
CA LYS A 290 -21.03 -15.66 34.31
C LYS A 290 -21.53 -16.93 33.58
N ARG A 291 -20.64 -17.60 32.84
CA ARG A 291 -20.89 -18.89 32.19
C ARG A 291 -20.58 -20.07 33.13
N PRO A 292 -21.21 -21.25 32.93
CA PRO A 292 -20.81 -22.47 33.63
C PRO A 292 -19.32 -22.79 33.36
N ALA A 293 -18.61 -23.21 34.40
CA ALA A 293 -17.28 -23.77 34.21
C ALA A 293 -17.40 -25.11 33.48
N LEU A 294 -16.80 -25.21 32.29
CA LEU A 294 -16.84 -26.41 31.47
C LEU A 294 -15.74 -27.40 31.92
N SER A 295 -15.86 -28.00 33.09
CA SER A 295 -14.84 -28.93 33.61
C SER A 295 -14.87 -30.35 32.99
N ALA A 296 -15.51 -30.52 31.83
CA ALA A 296 -15.58 -31.82 31.17
C ALA A 296 -14.21 -32.18 30.58
N SER A 297 -13.68 -33.34 30.99
CA SER A 297 -12.52 -33.97 30.35
C SER A 297 -12.97 -34.84 29.20
N ASP A 298 -12.51 -34.52 27.99
CA ASP A 298 -12.55 -35.45 26.86
C ASP A 298 -11.14 -36.03 26.74
N GLU A 299 -10.94 -37.31 27.09
CA GLU A 299 -9.61 -37.94 27.08
C GLU A 299 -8.93 -37.83 25.70
N ARG A 300 -9.72 -37.68 24.64
CA ARG A 300 -9.24 -37.45 23.28
C ARG A 300 -8.58 -36.09 23.13
N VAL A 301 -8.99 -35.02 23.80
CA VAL A 301 -8.49 -33.65 23.53
C VAL A 301 -8.08 -32.87 24.78
N GLY A 302 -8.28 -33.44 25.97
CA GLY A 302 -7.99 -32.82 27.26
C GLY A 302 -9.20 -32.12 27.89
N VAL A 303 -8.92 -31.06 28.66
CA VAL A 303 -9.94 -30.31 29.40
C VAL A 303 -10.32 -29.07 28.61
N TYR A 304 -11.61 -28.84 28.39
CA TYR A 304 -12.11 -27.60 27.80
C TYR A 304 -12.04 -26.48 28.84
N LEU A 305 -11.41 -25.36 28.53
CA LEU A 305 -11.45 -24.16 29.38
C LEU A 305 -11.96 -23.00 28.54
N ASN A 306 -13.09 -22.40 28.93
CA ASN A 306 -13.62 -21.19 28.30
C ASN A 306 -12.99 -19.90 28.87
N ALA A 307 -12.22 -20.01 29.95
CA ALA A 307 -11.62 -18.90 30.65
C ALA A 307 -10.09 -19.00 30.61
N SER A 308 -9.42 -17.87 30.42
CA SER A 308 -7.98 -17.70 30.60
C SER A 308 -7.56 -18.00 32.05
N GLY A 309 -7.39 -19.27 32.41
CA GLY A 309 -6.90 -19.71 33.72
C GLY A 309 -7.74 -20.81 34.38
N LYS A 310 -7.07 -21.59 35.24
CA LYS A 310 -7.62 -22.68 36.06
C LYS A 310 -8.49 -22.17 37.23
N ALA A 311 -9.49 -21.33 36.98
CA ALA A 311 -10.37 -20.77 38.01
C ALA A 311 -11.83 -20.96 37.62
N ASN A 312 -12.65 -21.38 38.58
CA ASN A 312 -14.05 -21.82 38.41
C ASN A 312 -15.06 -20.67 38.22
N GLU A 313 -14.61 -19.49 37.80
CA GLU A 313 -15.47 -18.35 37.54
C GLU A 313 -15.57 -18.11 36.03
N GLY A 314 -16.81 -18.05 35.55
CA GLY A 314 -17.12 -17.63 34.19
C GLY A 314 -16.50 -16.28 33.83
N ASP A 315 -16.37 -16.06 32.52
CA ASP A 315 -15.68 -14.99 31.83
C ASP A 315 -15.59 -13.68 32.66
N VAL A 316 -14.38 -13.34 33.11
CA VAL A 316 -14.05 -12.05 33.73
C VAL A 316 -13.58 -11.06 32.66
N VAL A 317 -13.02 -11.59 31.58
CA VAL A 317 -12.57 -10.87 30.39
C VAL A 317 -13.10 -11.61 29.17
N SER A 318 -13.28 -10.91 28.04
CA SER A 318 -13.70 -11.54 26.79
C SER A 318 -12.76 -12.69 26.42
N ALA A 319 -13.31 -13.79 25.91
CA ALA A 319 -12.53 -14.84 25.30
C ALA A 319 -12.32 -14.49 23.83
N ALA A 320 -11.09 -14.13 23.44
CA ALA A 320 -10.68 -14.25 22.05
C ALA A 320 -10.17 -15.66 21.81
N HIS A 321 -10.44 -16.19 20.61
CA HIS A 321 -9.94 -17.45 20.05
C HIS A 321 -9.03 -18.20 21.02
N ILE A 322 -9.62 -19.14 21.75
CA ILE A 322 -8.98 -20.13 22.61
C ILE A 322 -7.63 -19.67 23.20
N TYR A 323 -7.72 -19.09 24.40
CA TYR A 323 -6.63 -18.93 25.37
C TYR A 323 -6.03 -20.29 25.81
N LEU A 324 -5.46 -21.09 24.90
CA LEU A 324 -4.83 -22.37 25.20
C LEU A 324 -3.55 -22.52 24.36
N ASN A 325 -2.40 -22.34 25.02
CA ASN A 325 -1.12 -22.97 24.64
C ASN A 325 -0.77 -22.92 23.14
N GLY A 326 -0.65 -21.72 22.58
CA GLY A 326 0.17 -21.48 21.39
C GLY A 326 -0.35 -22.04 20.06
N PHE A 327 -1.66 -22.00 19.80
CA PHE A 327 -2.29 -22.40 18.52
C PHE A 327 -2.16 -23.89 18.15
N GLN A 328 -1.65 -24.74 19.03
CA GLN A 328 -1.21 -26.06 18.59
C GLN A 328 -2.34 -27.09 18.41
N TYR A 329 -3.57 -26.83 18.89
CA TYR A 329 -4.55 -27.93 19.15
C TYR A 329 -5.96 -27.75 18.57
N LYS A 330 -6.38 -26.53 18.26
CA LYS A 330 -7.75 -26.21 17.84
C LYS A 330 -7.75 -25.44 16.54
N HIS A 331 -8.63 -25.84 15.63
CA HIS A 331 -8.63 -25.33 14.27
C HIS A 331 -9.99 -24.77 13.91
N THR A 332 -9.93 -23.60 13.28
CA THR A 332 -11.09 -22.81 12.85
C THR A 332 -10.98 -22.56 11.35
N PRO A 333 -11.01 -23.63 10.53
CA PRO A 333 -10.95 -23.46 9.09
C PRO A 333 -12.20 -22.77 8.57
N ALA A 334 -12.05 -22.11 7.44
CA ALA A 334 -13.12 -21.50 6.69
C ALA A 334 -13.02 -21.89 5.22
N THR A 335 -14.16 -22.12 4.60
CA THR A 335 -14.27 -22.36 3.16
C THR A 335 -15.30 -21.42 2.56
N TYR A 336 -15.04 -20.92 1.37
CA TYR A 336 -15.94 -20.03 0.66
C TYR A 336 -16.01 -20.44 -0.80
N GLN A 337 -17.18 -20.27 -1.38
CA GLN A 337 -17.40 -20.32 -2.82
C GLN A 337 -17.92 -18.95 -3.26
N VAL A 338 -17.16 -18.32 -4.13
CA VAL A 338 -17.46 -17.01 -4.70
C VAL A 338 -17.88 -17.22 -6.14
N ASP A 339 -19.08 -16.77 -6.48
CA ASP A 339 -19.66 -16.85 -7.81
C ASP A 339 -19.77 -15.43 -8.38
N PHE A 340 -18.90 -15.12 -9.35
CA PHE A 340 -18.86 -13.81 -10.01
C PHE A 340 -19.90 -13.66 -11.14
N ASP A 341 -20.55 -14.75 -11.55
CA ASP A 341 -21.67 -14.70 -12.49
C ASP A 341 -22.93 -14.19 -11.78
N THR A 342 -23.15 -14.65 -10.54
CA THR A 342 -24.29 -14.27 -9.71
C THR A 342 -23.98 -13.20 -8.65
N ASN A 343 -22.73 -12.73 -8.61
CA ASN A 343 -22.19 -11.82 -7.59
C ASN A 343 -22.56 -12.28 -6.16
N SER A 344 -22.34 -13.55 -5.86
CA SER A 344 -22.67 -14.15 -4.57
C SER A 344 -21.47 -14.83 -3.92
N LEU A 345 -21.48 -14.86 -2.59
CA LEU A 345 -20.49 -15.55 -1.78
C LEU A 345 -21.24 -16.41 -0.78
N THR A 346 -20.95 -17.70 -0.78
CA THR A 346 -21.38 -18.63 0.28
C THR A 346 -20.16 -19.17 1.00
N GLY A 347 -20.31 -19.51 2.27
CA GLY A 347 -19.19 -20.07 3.02
C GLY A 347 -19.59 -20.85 4.27
N LYS A 348 -18.61 -21.54 4.83
CA LYS A 348 -18.71 -22.28 6.07
C LYS A 348 -17.55 -21.93 6.97
N LEU A 349 -17.86 -21.56 8.20
CA LEU A 349 -16.89 -21.43 9.28
C LEU A 349 -17.00 -22.68 10.14
N SER A 350 -15.96 -23.50 10.17
CA SER A 350 -15.99 -24.81 10.83
C SER A 350 -15.03 -24.84 12.01
N TYR A 351 -15.20 -25.84 12.87
CA TYR A 351 -14.36 -26.08 14.04
C TYR A 351 -13.96 -27.54 14.09
N TYR A 352 -12.73 -27.83 14.50
CA TYR A 352 -12.33 -29.17 14.92
C TYR A 352 -11.17 -29.13 15.92
N ASP A 353 -11.02 -30.21 16.67
CA ASP A 353 -9.89 -30.49 17.54
C ASP A 353 -8.97 -31.56 16.93
N ASN A 354 -7.67 -31.45 17.19
CA ASN A 354 -6.75 -32.57 16.99
C ASN A 354 -6.76 -33.45 18.26
N PRO A 355 -7.02 -34.76 18.17
CA PRO A 355 -6.98 -35.63 19.32
C PRO A 355 -5.54 -35.89 19.80
N ASN A 356 -5.39 -36.33 21.04
CA ASN A 356 -4.21 -36.92 21.62
C ASN A 356 -3.84 -38.18 20.81
N GLN A 357 -2.55 -38.44 20.65
CA GLN A 357 -2.03 -39.66 20.05
C GLN A 357 -2.37 -40.84 20.95
N GLN A 358 -2.65 -41.99 20.33
CA GLN A 358 -2.83 -43.23 21.06
C GLN A 358 -1.52 -44.01 21.07
N ASN A 359 -1.20 -44.63 22.20
CA ASN A 359 -0.11 -45.60 22.26
C ASN A 359 -0.53 -46.94 21.61
N ASN A 360 0.39 -47.91 21.54
CA ASN A 360 0.12 -49.25 20.98
C ASN A 360 -0.98 -50.05 21.71
N LYS A 361 -1.45 -49.57 22.87
CA LYS A 361 -2.55 -50.16 23.65
C LYS A 361 -3.88 -49.41 23.47
N GLY A 362 -3.91 -48.35 22.65
CA GLY A 362 -5.10 -47.52 22.41
C GLY A 362 -5.34 -46.42 23.45
N GLU A 363 -4.42 -46.21 24.39
CA GLU A 363 -4.56 -45.20 25.45
C GLU A 363 -4.11 -43.83 24.93
N TYR A 364 -4.87 -42.78 25.25
CA TYR A 364 -4.55 -41.40 24.86
C TYR A 364 -3.37 -40.83 25.66
N LEU A 365 -2.33 -40.41 24.95
CA LEU A 365 -1.14 -39.77 25.50
C LEU A 365 -1.40 -38.26 25.63
N LYS A 366 -1.67 -37.82 26.86
CA LYS A 366 -1.97 -36.41 27.16
C LYS A 366 -0.87 -35.49 26.64
N SER A 367 -1.28 -34.43 25.95
CA SER A 367 -0.41 -33.39 25.39
C SER A 367 0.51 -33.84 24.24
N GLN A 368 0.26 -35.01 23.65
CA GLN A 368 0.87 -35.44 22.38
C GLN A 368 -0.23 -35.57 21.35
N PHE A 369 -0.21 -34.83 20.25
CA PHE A 369 -1.37 -34.70 19.36
C PHE A 369 -1.18 -35.40 18.01
N ASP A 370 -2.24 -36.06 17.53
CA ASP A 370 -2.32 -36.63 16.19
C ASP A 370 -2.90 -35.57 15.25
N THR A 371 -2.02 -34.87 14.52
CA THR A 371 -2.42 -33.80 13.58
C THR A 371 -3.02 -34.33 12.28
N THR A 372 -3.11 -35.66 12.11
CA THR A 372 -3.70 -36.28 10.91
C THR A 372 -5.17 -36.63 11.10
N LYS A 373 -5.68 -36.55 12.33
CA LYS A 373 -7.07 -36.86 12.68
C LYS A 373 -7.78 -35.64 13.22
N LYS A 374 -9.11 -35.65 13.06
CA LYS A 374 -10.00 -34.61 13.57
C LYS A 374 -11.07 -35.22 14.46
N VAL A 375 -11.42 -34.53 15.54
CA VAL A 375 -12.58 -34.82 16.39
C VAL A 375 -13.37 -33.54 16.66
N ASN A 376 -14.62 -33.68 17.10
CA ASN A 376 -15.55 -32.56 17.32
C ASN A 376 -15.77 -31.67 16.07
N GLU A 377 -15.53 -32.24 14.87
CA GLU A 377 -15.65 -31.54 13.60
C GLU A 377 -17.10 -31.13 13.36
N THR A 378 -17.33 -29.84 13.19
CA THR A 378 -18.66 -29.29 12.95
C THR A 378 -18.58 -27.97 12.18
N ASP A 379 -19.59 -27.69 11.36
CA ASP A 379 -19.78 -26.36 10.80
C ASP A 379 -20.47 -25.49 11.86
N VAL A 380 -19.85 -24.37 12.21
CA VAL A 380 -20.37 -23.44 13.24
C VAL A 380 -21.29 -22.40 12.61
N TYR A 381 -20.86 -21.80 11.50
CA TYR A 381 -21.66 -20.81 10.76
C TYR A 381 -21.74 -21.14 9.29
N GLN A 382 -22.90 -20.84 8.70
CA GLN A 382 -23.09 -20.71 7.26
C GLN A 382 -23.14 -19.23 6.87
N ILE A 383 -22.33 -18.83 5.91
CA ILE A 383 -22.28 -17.48 5.35
C ILE A 383 -23.07 -17.43 4.04
N ASP A 384 -23.87 -16.38 3.87
CA ASP A 384 -24.54 -16.01 2.62
C ASP A 384 -24.39 -14.50 2.43
N ALA A 385 -23.74 -14.09 1.35
CA ALA A 385 -23.46 -12.69 1.06
C ALA A 385 -23.62 -12.36 -0.43
N LYS A 386 -23.89 -11.07 -0.69
CA LYS A 386 -23.91 -10.47 -2.03
C LYS A 386 -22.71 -9.58 -2.22
N ILE A 387 -22.10 -9.70 -3.39
CA ILE A 387 -20.93 -8.93 -3.80
C ILE A 387 -21.42 -7.66 -4.46
N ASN A 388 -20.87 -6.54 -4.00
CA ASN A 388 -21.11 -5.24 -4.57
C ASN A 388 -19.80 -4.45 -4.64
N GLY A 389 -19.36 -4.16 -5.85
CA GLY A 389 -18.00 -3.70 -6.07
C GLY A 389 -16.98 -4.73 -5.55
N ASN A 390 -15.95 -4.26 -4.84
CA ASN A 390 -14.96 -5.11 -4.15
C ASN A 390 -15.36 -5.46 -2.70
N ARG A 391 -16.61 -5.19 -2.31
CA ARG A 391 -17.16 -5.49 -0.98
C ARG A 391 -18.21 -6.57 -1.08
N PHE A 392 -18.50 -7.21 0.04
CA PHE A 392 -19.66 -8.07 0.17
C PHE A 392 -20.36 -7.82 1.51
N VAL A 393 -21.68 -7.95 1.50
CA VAL A 393 -22.54 -7.82 2.67
C VAL A 393 -23.53 -8.97 2.71
N GLY A 394 -23.88 -9.44 3.91
CA GLY A 394 -24.70 -10.64 4.03
C GLY A 394 -25.09 -11.00 5.45
N THR A 395 -25.27 -12.29 5.66
CA THR A 395 -25.66 -12.89 6.93
C THR A 395 -24.76 -14.06 7.29
N ALA A 396 -24.69 -14.36 8.59
CA ALA A 396 -24.09 -15.59 9.11
C ALA A 396 -25.12 -16.32 9.96
N LYS A 397 -25.52 -17.52 9.54
CA LYS A 397 -26.46 -18.37 10.27
C LYS A 397 -25.69 -19.36 11.14
N SER A 398 -25.94 -19.35 12.44
CA SER A 398 -25.37 -20.39 13.31
C SER A 398 -26.02 -21.75 13.01
N LEU A 399 -25.17 -22.77 12.97
CA LEU A 399 -25.56 -24.17 12.77
C LEU A 399 -25.46 -24.99 14.07
N ILE A 400 -25.06 -24.35 15.18
CA ILE A 400 -24.87 -25.02 16.47
C ILE A 400 -26.15 -25.00 17.30
N ASP A 401 -26.52 -26.18 17.77
CA ASP A 401 -27.58 -26.38 18.76
C ASP A 401 -27.11 -27.27 19.93
N ASP A 402 -28.02 -27.58 20.83
CA ASP A 402 -27.72 -28.40 22.01
C ASP A 402 -27.33 -29.84 21.67
N ASN A 403 -27.80 -30.37 20.54
CA ASN A 403 -27.59 -31.75 20.11
C ASN A 403 -26.36 -31.91 19.21
N THR A 404 -25.77 -30.81 18.75
CA THR A 404 -24.62 -30.81 17.85
C THR A 404 -23.46 -31.55 18.50
N ASN A 405 -22.85 -32.51 17.79
CA ASN A 405 -21.72 -33.28 18.31
C ASN A 405 -20.42 -32.48 18.18
N THR A 406 -20.10 -31.67 19.19
CA THR A 406 -18.91 -30.81 19.21
C THR A 406 -18.49 -30.49 20.64
N ALA A 407 -17.40 -29.73 20.79
CA ALA A 407 -16.89 -29.32 22.09
C ALA A 407 -17.92 -28.50 22.88
N PRO A 408 -18.08 -28.71 24.21
CA PRO A 408 -19.08 -28.02 25.01
C PRO A 408 -19.06 -26.49 24.92
N PHE A 409 -17.87 -25.88 24.81
CA PHE A 409 -17.76 -24.41 24.72
C PHE A 409 -18.28 -23.85 23.40
N VAL A 410 -18.25 -24.64 22.31
CA VAL A 410 -18.83 -24.23 21.02
C VAL A 410 -20.34 -24.05 21.18
N LYS A 411 -21.01 -24.91 21.95
CA LYS A 411 -22.43 -24.77 22.27
C LYS A 411 -22.71 -23.52 23.11
N GLU A 412 -21.89 -23.27 24.14
CA GLU A 412 -22.06 -22.11 25.04
C GLU A 412 -21.81 -20.75 24.36
N LEU A 413 -21.07 -20.72 23.24
CA LEU A 413 -20.73 -19.47 22.53
C LEU A 413 -21.52 -19.24 21.24
N PHE A 414 -21.92 -20.30 20.56
CA PHE A 414 -22.47 -20.20 19.20
C PHE A 414 -23.91 -20.75 19.07
N SER A 415 -24.52 -21.28 20.12
CA SER A 415 -25.93 -21.68 20.12
C SER A 415 -26.83 -20.65 20.81
N LYS A 416 -28.12 -20.96 20.94
CA LYS A 416 -29.07 -20.19 21.76
C LYS A 416 -28.64 -20.00 23.22
N LYS A 417 -27.70 -20.80 23.74
CA LYS A 417 -27.09 -20.64 25.08
C LYS A 417 -26.16 -19.44 25.21
N ALA A 418 -25.67 -18.92 24.08
CA ALA A 418 -24.80 -17.74 24.05
C ALA A 418 -25.46 -16.53 24.69
N ASN A 419 -26.78 -16.40 24.56
CA ASN A 419 -27.58 -15.41 25.28
C ASN A 419 -29.02 -15.93 25.50
N PRO A 420 -29.32 -16.54 26.66
CA PRO A 420 -30.64 -17.08 26.95
C PRO A 420 -31.76 -16.02 26.96
N ASN A 421 -31.42 -14.76 27.24
CA ASN A 421 -32.38 -13.65 27.30
C ASN A 421 -32.75 -13.12 25.90
N ASN A 422 -31.87 -13.29 24.92
CA ASN A 422 -32.12 -12.96 23.51
C ASN A 422 -31.44 -14.03 22.62
N PRO A 423 -32.02 -15.22 22.49
CA PRO A 423 -31.35 -16.39 21.90
C PRO A 423 -31.31 -16.35 20.36
N ASN A 424 -30.52 -15.43 19.82
CA ASN A 424 -30.34 -15.22 18.38
C ASN A 424 -28.85 -15.21 17.98
N PRO A 425 -28.20 -16.39 17.90
CA PRO A 425 -26.79 -16.49 17.56
C PRO A 425 -26.49 -16.22 16.07
N ASN A 426 -27.51 -16.01 15.23
CA ASN A 426 -27.31 -15.60 13.83
C ASN A 426 -26.78 -14.17 13.75
N SER A 427 -26.34 -13.73 12.58
CA SER A 427 -25.90 -12.36 12.33
C SER A 427 -26.45 -11.81 11.03
N ASN A 428 -26.93 -10.56 11.08
CA ASN A 428 -27.33 -9.76 9.91
C ASN A 428 -26.33 -8.63 9.61
N THR A 429 -25.11 -8.74 10.15
CA THR A 429 -24.11 -7.67 10.16
C THR A 429 -22.82 -8.07 9.43
N LEU A 430 -22.88 -9.15 8.63
CA LEU A 430 -21.73 -9.65 7.90
C LEU A 430 -21.33 -8.68 6.80
N GLU A 431 -20.07 -8.29 6.83
CA GLU A 431 -19.45 -7.47 5.81
C GLU A 431 -17.98 -7.87 5.60
N GLY A 432 -17.47 -7.60 4.41
CA GLY A 432 -16.06 -7.81 4.08
C GLY A 432 -15.70 -7.30 2.69
N GLY A 433 -14.49 -7.61 2.24
CA GLY A 433 -14.01 -7.21 0.93
C GLY A 433 -12.95 -8.13 0.35
N PHE A 434 -12.66 -7.89 -0.92
CA PHE A 434 -11.64 -8.58 -1.70
C PHE A 434 -10.34 -7.76 -1.75
N TYR A 435 -9.22 -8.47 -1.69
CA TYR A 435 -7.88 -7.90 -1.61
C TYR A 435 -6.91 -8.63 -2.57
N GLY A 436 -5.87 -7.93 -3.02
CA GLY A 436 -4.93 -8.38 -4.05
C GLY A 436 -5.25 -7.82 -5.44
N GLU A 437 -4.50 -8.24 -6.45
CA GLU A 437 -4.61 -7.73 -7.82
C GLU A 437 -5.97 -8.07 -8.45
N SER A 438 -6.48 -9.26 -8.16
CA SER A 438 -7.70 -9.78 -8.81
C SER A 438 -8.66 -10.47 -7.82
N GLY A 439 -8.75 -9.96 -6.59
CA GLY A 439 -9.50 -10.60 -5.50
C GLY A 439 -8.87 -11.91 -5.06
N ASP A 440 -7.55 -11.96 -4.96
CA ASP A 440 -6.79 -13.15 -4.59
C ASP A 440 -7.06 -13.61 -3.15
N GLU A 441 -7.44 -12.66 -2.30
CA GLU A 441 -7.76 -12.86 -0.89
C GLU A 441 -9.07 -12.15 -0.53
N LEU A 442 -9.73 -12.62 0.52
CA LEU A 442 -10.91 -11.97 1.10
C LEU A 442 -10.80 -11.93 2.61
N ALA A 443 -11.38 -10.92 3.23
CA ALA A 443 -11.51 -10.83 4.68
C ALA A 443 -12.78 -10.09 5.09
N GLY A 444 -13.30 -10.41 6.26
CA GLY A 444 -14.53 -9.81 6.77
C GLY A 444 -14.77 -10.01 8.25
N LYS A 445 -15.90 -9.48 8.71
CA LYS A 445 -16.37 -9.57 10.09
C LYS A 445 -17.88 -9.76 10.18
N PHE A 446 -18.35 -10.15 11.35
CA PHE A 446 -19.74 -9.96 11.76
C PHE A 446 -19.87 -9.96 13.29
N LEU A 447 -20.98 -9.39 13.79
CA LEU A 447 -21.42 -9.46 15.19
C LEU A 447 -22.74 -10.24 15.24
N SER A 448 -22.85 -11.24 16.11
CA SER A 448 -24.10 -11.97 16.31
C SER A 448 -25.22 -11.05 16.82
N ASN A 449 -26.46 -11.32 16.42
CA ASN A 449 -27.64 -10.50 16.71
C ASN A 449 -27.97 -10.46 18.21
N ASP A 450 -27.50 -11.46 18.97
CA ASP A 450 -27.58 -11.52 20.42
C ASP A 450 -26.43 -10.77 21.14
N ASN A 451 -25.53 -10.14 20.38
CA ASN A 451 -24.35 -9.40 20.83
C ASN A 451 -23.36 -10.25 21.66
N ALA A 452 -23.42 -11.58 21.52
CA ALA A 452 -22.61 -12.51 22.29
C ALA A 452 -21.25 -12.80 21.66
N THR A 453 -21.12 -12.74 20.33
CA THR A 453 -19.88 -13.08 19.65
C THR A 453 -19.60 -12.18 18.46
N PHE A 454 -18.39 -11.60 18.44
CA PHE A 454 -17.82 -10.92 17.30
C PHE A 454 -16.86 -11.85 16.56
N VAL A 455 -16.95 -11.94 15.24
CA VAL A 455 -16.18 -12.86 14.41
C VAL A 455 -15.42 -12.09 13.34
N VAL A 456 -14.18 -12.50 13.09
CA VAL A 456 -13.39 -12.09 11.93
C VAL A 456 -12.95 -13.31 11.15
N PHE A 457 -12.83 -13.18 9.84
CA PHE A 457 -12.48 -14.29 8.97
C PHE A 457 -11.67 -13.83 7.75
N GLY A 458 -10.90 -14.75 7.18
CA GLY A 458 -10.13 -14.53 5.97
C GLY A 458 -10.01 -15.79 5.13
N GLY A 459 -9.71 -15.62 3.84
CA GLY A 459 -9.53 -16.71 2.89
C GLY A 459 -8.71 -16.31 1.68
N LYS A 460 -7.99 -17.29 1.10
CA LYS A 460 -7.19 -17.13 -0.12
C LYS A 460 -7.80 -17.99 -1.22
N ARG A 461 -7.85 -17.45 -2.43
CA ARG A 461 -8.32 -18.15 -3.61
C ARG A 461 -7.40 -19.31 -3.96
N ASP A 462 -7.97 -20.41 -4.43
CA ASP A 462 -7.20 -21.50 -5.01
C ASP A 462 -6.42 -21.01 -6.25
N LYS A 463 -5.19 -21.50 -6.42
CA LYS A 463 -4.37 -21.16 -7.59
C LYS A 463 -4.98 -21.77 -8.85
N THR A 464 -4.98 -21.00 -9.93
CA THR A 464 -5.35 -21.46 -11.27
C THR A 464 -4.12 -21.52 -12.17
N ASP A 465 -4.02 -22.52 -13.04
CA ASP A 465 -2.89 -22.69 -13.96
C ASP A 465 -2.85 -21.62 -15.07
N LYS A 466 -3.97 -20.93 -15.30
CA LYS A 466 -4.11 -19.88 -16.31
C LYS A 466 -4.47 -18.55 -15.65
N PRO A 467 -4.02 -17.41 -16.23
CA PRO A 467 -4.48 -16.09 -15.82
C PRO A 467 -6.00 -16.00 -15.90
N VAL A 468 -6.63 -15.54 -14.82
CA VAL A 468 -8.08 -15.34 -14.76
C VAL A 468 -8.41 -14.04 -15.50
N ALA A 469 -9.37 -14.08 -16.42
CA ALA A 469 -9.89 -12.87 -17.03
C ALA A 469 -10.58 -12.00 -15.96
N THR A 470 -10.20 -10.73 -15.89
CA THR A 470 -10.72 -9.80 -14.87
C THR A 470 -11.60 -8.72 -15.48
N LYS A 471 -12.49 -8.16 -14.64
CA LYS A 471 -13.22 -6.92 -14.88
C LYS A 471 -12.75 -5.87 -13.88
N THR A 472 -12.64 -4.62 -14.32
CA THR A 472 -12.43 -3.49 -13.41
C THR A 472 -13.71 -3.23 -12.64
N VAL A 473 -13.60 -3.19 -11.33
CA VAL A 473 -14.73 -3.02 -10.41
C VAL A 473 -14.81 -1.60 -9.91
N TYR A 474 -13.64 -1.04 -9.57
CA TYR A 474 -13.47 0.38 -9.35
C TYR A 474 -12.21 0.84 -10.05
N PHE A 475 -12.24 2.07 -10.54
CA PHE A 475 -11.04 2.71 -11.03
C PHE A 475 -10.36 3.41 -9.87
N SER A 476 -9.17 2.99 -9.52
CA SER A 476 -8.28 3.73 -8.63
C SER A 476 -6.87 3.59 -9.16
N ALA A 477 -6.20 4.72 -9.33
CA ALA A 477 -4.84 4.76 -9.83
C ALA A 477 -4.11 5.98 -9.27
N GLY A 478 -2.79 5.91 -9.24
CA GLY A 478 -1.95 6.99 -8.74
C GLY A 478 -0.48 6.67 -8.86
N PHE A 479 0.34 7.71 -8.76
CA PHE A 479 1.79 7.62 -8.89
C PHE A 479 2.48 8.81 -8.23
N GLU A 480 3.72 8.61 -7.80
CA GLU A 480 4.59 9.65 -7.29
C GLU A 480 5.44 10.23 -8.43
N LYS A 481 5.62 11.56 -8.45
CA LYS A 481 6.57 12.23 -9.34
C LYS A 481 7.99 11.74 -9.03
N PRO A 482 8.80 11.40 -10.04
CA PRO A 482 10.22 11.13 -9.86
C PRO A 482 10.95 12.25 -9.13
N SER A 483 11.89 11.85 -8.28
CA SER A 483 12.83 12.76 -7.62
C SER A 483 14.14 12.81 -8.40
N THR A 484 14.88 13.90 -8.26
CA THR A 484 16.23 14.03 -8.81
C THR A 484 17.25 14.16 -7.70
N SER A 485 18.39 13.50 -7.84
CA SER A 485 19.51 13.60 -6.92
C SER A 485 20.81 13.85 -7.68
N PHE A 486 21.68 14.71 -7.15
CA PHE A 486 23.01 14.90 -7.70
C PHE A 486 23.85 13.63 -7.61
N VAL A 487 24.72 13.45 -8.61
CA VAL A 487 25.72 12.40 -8.72
C VAL A 487 27.03 13.08 -9.12
N ASP A 488 28.09 12.77 -8.38
CA ASP A 488 29.43 13.29 -8.69
C ASP A 488 30.04 12.62 -9.94
N ASN A 489 30.96 13.33 -10.60
CA ASN A 489 31.65 12.86 -11.81
C ASN A 489 32.48 11.59 -11.56
N GLU A 490 33.08 11.44 -10.38
CA GLU A 490 33.84 10.24 -10.01
C GLU A 490 32.95 8.98 -10.04
N THR A 491 31.74 9.07 -9.50
CA THR A 491 30.76 7.98 -9.49
C THR A 491 30.35 7.60 -10.90
N ILE A 492 30.22 8.58 -11.81
CA ILE A 492 29.95 8.33 -13.22
C ILE A 492 31.14 7.65 -13.89
N GLY A 493 32.37 8.11 -13.61
CA GLY A 493 33.60 7.47 -14.08
C GLY A 493 33.64 5.98 -13.73
N ARG A 494 33.34 5.62 -12.49
CA ARG A 494 33.22 4.21 -12.06
C ARG A 494 32.09 3.42 -12.76
N ILE A 495 31.09 4.09 -13.32
CA ILE A 495 30.07 3.45 -14.16
C ILE A 495 30.63 3.20 -15.57
N ILE A 496 31.39 4.14 -16.12
CA ILE A 496 32.09 4.02 -17.41
C ILE A 496 33.07 2.84 -17.35
N ASP A 497 33.90 2.77 -16.30
CA ASP A 497 34.87 1.68 -16.06
C ASP A 497 34.20 0.32 -16.00
N ARG A 498 33.15 0.18 -15.19
CA ARG A 498 32.41 -1.08 -15.07
C ARG A 498 31.74 -1.54 -16.36
N LYS A 499 31.51 -0.61 -17.29
CA LYS A 499 30.99 -0.91 -18.63
C LYS A 499 32.11 -1.12 -19.66
N GLU A 500 33.36 -1.04 -19.23
CA GLU A 500 34.56 -1.24 -20.06
C GLU A 500 34.62 -0.30 -21.28
N LEU A 501 34.00 0.89 -21.17
CA LEU A 501 33.83 1.81 -22.30
C LEU A 501 35.14 2.46 -22.76
N ASN A 502 36.17 2.47 -21.92
CA ASN A 502 37.48 3.05 -22.20
C ASN A 502 38.64 2.04 -22.21
N ASN A 503 38.38 0.74 -21.97
CA ASN A 503 39.44 -0.28 -21.75
C ASN A 503 40.30 -0.63 -23.00
N HIS A 504 39.97 -0.10 -24.17
CA HIS A 504 40.69 -0.35 -25.43
C HIS A 504 41.38 0.90 -25.97
N ILE A 505 41.54 1.92 -25.14
CA ILE A 505 42.17 3.19 -25.51
C ILE A 505 43.62 3.13 -25.04
N ASP A 506 44.56 3.39 -25.94
CA ASP A 506 45.99 3.38 -25.63
C ASP A 506 46.32 4.57 -24.71
N GLU A 507 46.67 4.29 -23.45
CA GLU A 507 46.98 5.31 -22.44
C GLU A 507 48.47 5.64 -22.37
N ASP A 508 49.33 4.84 -23.00
CA ASP A 508 50.79 4.90 -22.85
C ASP A 508 51.45 5.84 -23.90
N ALA A 509 50.67 6.41 -24.81
CA ALA A 509 51.19 7.19 -25.95
C ALA A 509 51.48 8.67 -25.66
N ILE A 510 51.16 9.20 -24.46
CA ILE A 510 51.28 10.64 -24.17
C ILE A 510 51.73 10.89 -22.72
N THR A 511 52.83 11.62 -22.55
CA THR A 511 53.36 12.08 -21.26
C THR A 511 52.51 13.24 -20.69
N PRO A 512 51.90 13.09 -19.50
CA PRO A 512 51.06 14.13 -18.91
C PRO A 512 51.87 15.34 -18.43
N SER A 513 51.36 16.56 -18.62
CA SER A 513 52.05 17.81 -18.28
C SER A 513 52.07 18.17 -16.77
N ASP A 514 51.34 17.45 -15.91
CA ASP A 514 51.22 17.74 -14.46
C ASP A 514 51.15 16.43 -13.64
N GLY A 515 51.98 16.29 -12.60
CA GLY A 515 52.01 15.13 -11.71
C GLY A 515 50.74 14.90 -10.87
N ASN A 516 49.85 15.90 -10.73
CA ASN A 516 48.53 15.74 -10.10
C ASN A 516 47.54 14.93 -10.96
N TYR A 517 47.89 14.66 -12.22
CA TYR A 517 47.08 13.95 -13.21
C TYR A 517 46.68 12.53 -12.78
N ASN A 518 47.60 11.76 -12.19
CA ASN A 518 47.35 10.38 -11.77
C ASN A 518 46.38 10.26 -10.59
N GLU A 519 46.05 11.38 -9.92
CA GLU A 519 45.15 11.37 -8.76
C GLU A 519 43.66 11.39 -9.16
N PHE A 520 43.32 11.92 -10.35
CA PHE A 520 41.93 12.15 -10.76
C PHE A 520 41.64 11.73 -12.22
N PRO A 521 41.47 10.43 -12.51
CA PRO A 521 41.24 9.91 -13.87
C PRO A 521 39.95 10.40 -14.55
N TRP A 522 39.06 11.05 -13.79
CA TRP A 522 37.78 11.59 -14.26
C TRP A 522 37.64 13.09 -13.97
N GLY A 523 38.77 13.77 -13.77
CA GLY A 523 38.81 15.15 -13.27
C GLY A 523 38.48 15.23 -11.77
N GLU A 524 38.75 16.39 -11.18
CA GLU A 524 38.47 16.63 -9.76
C GLU A 524 37.01 16.33 -9.40
N LYS A 525 36.80 15.73 -8.22
CA LYS A 525 35.47 15.35 -7.77
C LYS A 525 34.61 16.59 -7.51
N LYS A 526 33.48 16.70 -8.22
CA LYS A 526 32.46 17.71 -8.00
C LYS A 526 31.16 17.08 -7.49
N ALA A 527 30.77 17.42 -6.25
CA ALA A 527 29.61 16.84 -5.58
C ALA A 527 28.28 17.04 -6.33
N GLU A 528 28.12 18.20 -6.98
CA GLU A 528 26.95 18.54 -7.80
C GLU A 528 27.34 18.58 -9.28
N PHE A 529 27.65 17.40 -9.83
CA PHE A 529 28.04 17.29 -11.23
C PHE A 529 26.84 17.12 -12.14
N THR A 530 26.16 15.96 -12.15
CA THR A 530 24.91 15.78 -12.93
C THR A 530 23.79 15.24 -12.04
N LYS A 531 22.55 15.22 -12.52
CA LYS A 531 21.42 14.63 -11.80
C LYS A 531 21.04 13.25 -12.34
N LYS A 532 20.76 12.34 -11.42
CA LYS A 532 20.06 11.08 -11.63
C LYS A 532 18.58 11.26 -11.34
N VAL A 533 17.73 10.64 -12.14
CA VAL A 533 16.27 10.66 -11.96
C VAL A 533 15.79 9.31 -11.43
N SER A 534 15.03 9.31 -10.33
CA SER A 534 14.47 8.09 -9.76
C SER A 534 13.38 7.48 -10.64
N SER A 535 12.97 6.24 -10.39
CA SER A 535 11.72 5.70 -10.94
C SER A 535 10.51 6.46 -10.37
N SER A 536 9.40 6.44 -11.09
CA SER A 536 8.09 6.84 -10.59
C SER A 536 7.41 5.64 -9.94
N THR A 537 6.99 5.79 -8.68
CA THR A 537 6.33 4.71 -7.92
C THR A 537 4.83 4.77 -8.17
N GLN A 538 4.21 3.69 -8.66
CA GLN A 538 2.74 3.60 -8.67
C GLN A 538 2.22 3.39 -7.25
N VAL A 539 1.32 4.26 -6.83
CA VAL A 539 0.67 4.23 -5.52
C VAL A 539 -0.83 4.25 -5.77
N VAL A 540 -1.47 3.09 -5.66
CA VAL A 540 -2.92 2.98 -5.83
C VAL A 540 -3.57 3.25 -4.47
N PRO A 541 -4.30 4.37 -4.29
CA PRO A 541 -5.05 4.59 -3.07
C PRO A 541 -6.10 3.48 -2.94
N ALA A 542 -6.18 2.89 -1.76
CA ALA A 542 -7.17 1.87 -1.53
C ALA A 542 -8.57 2.50 -1.55
N TYR A 543 -9.49 1.84 -2.27
CA TYR A 543 -10.75 2.43 -2.68
C TYR A 543 -11.91 1.45 -2.49
N PHE A 544 -12.97 1.94 -1.86
CA PHE A 544 -14.15 1.14 -1.50
C PHE A 544 -15.44 1.65 -2.15
N GLY A 545 -15.34 2.34 -3.29
CA GLY A 545 -16.52 2.78 -4.06
C GLY A 545 -17.13 4.09 -3.58
N GLN A 546 -16.34 4.97 -2.97
CA GLN A 546 -16.75 6.32 -2.57
C GLN A 546 -15.76 7.35 -3.13
N HIS A 547 -16.03 7.86 -4.33
CA HIS A 547 -15.08 8.69 -5.10
C HIS A 547 -14.70 9.98 -4.37
N ASP A 548 -15.54 10.48 -3.48
CA ASP A 548 -15.33 11.69 -2.68
C ASP A 548 -14.58 11.43 -1.36
N LYS A 549 -14.30 10.17 -1.00
CA LYS A 549 -13.49 9.81 0.17
C LYS A 549 -12.09 9.45 -0.29
N PHE A 550 -11.16 10.37 -0.11
CA PHE A 550 -9.77 10.19 -0.52
C PHE A 550 -8.91 9.70 0.63
N TYR A 551 -8.22 8.58 0.42
CA TYR A 551 -7.33 8.01 1.41
C TYR A 551 -5.89 8.47 1.20
N PHE A 552 -5.30 9.14 2.20
CA PHE A 552 -3.89 9.52 2.16
C PHE A 552 -3.24 9.54 3.54
N ASN A 553 -2.03 8.96 3.62
CA ASN A 553 -1.18 8.94 4.81
C ASN A 553 -1.91 8.55 6.12
N GLY A 554 -2.71 7.49 6.07
CA GLY A 554 -3.38 6.99 7.27
C GLY A 554 -4.73 7.62 7.59
N ASN A 555 -5.25 8.54 6.77
CA ASN A 555 -6.47 9.30 7.03
C ASN A 555 -7.37 9.33 5.79
N TYR A 556 -8.69 9.37 6.00
CA TYR A 556 -9.65 9.72 4.95
C TYR A 556 -9.95 11.21 4.97
N TYR A 557 -9.97 11.79 3.78
CA TYR A 557 -10.38 13.16 3.52
C TYR A 557 -11.66 13.15 2.69
N ASP A 558 -12.72 13.73 3.23
CA ASP A 558 -13.96 13.98 2.54
C ASP A 558 -13.78 15.18 1.61
N LEU A 559 -13.57 14.91 0.32
CA LEU A 559 -13.39 15.91 -0.72
C LEU A 559 -14.67 16.74 -0.96
N SER A 560 -15.82 16.24 -0.51
CA SER A 560 -17.10 16.95 -0.56
C SER A 560 -17.27 17.93 0.62
N ALA A 561 -16.41 17.90 1.64
CA ALA A 561 -16.52 18.75 2.81
C ALA A 561 -16.46 20.25 2.45
N ASN A 562 -17.33 21.06 3.06
CA ASN A 562 -17.33 22.52 2.87
C ASN A 562 -16.64 23.29 4.00
N HIS A 563 -16.15 22.57 5.02
CA HIS A 563 -15.49 23.15 6.18
C HIS A 563 -14.50 22.15 6.76
N VAL A 564 -13.40 22.63 7.33
CA VAL A 564 -12.30 21.83 7.91
C VAL A 564 -12.82 20.81 8.94
N ASP A 565 -13.81 21.23 9.73
CA ASP A 565 -14.53 20.44 10.74
C ASP A 565 -15.20 19.16 10.23
N LYS A 566 -15.37 19.03 8.91
CA LYS A 566 -16.06 17.93 8.25
C LYS A 566 -15.12 17.17 7.31
N LEU A 567 -13.80 17.35 7.44
CA LEU A 567 -12.81 16.70 6.58
C LEU A 567 -12.71 15.19 6.79
N ALA A 568 -13.01 14.68 7.97
CA ALA A 568 -13.18 13.25 8.19
C ALA A 568 -14.64 12.85 7.88
N PRO A 569 -14.87 11.60 7.42
CA PRO A 569 -16.20 11.07 7.20
C PRO A 569 -17.13 11.26 8.41
N THR A 570 -18.43 11.45 8.17
CA THR A 570 -19.44 11.80 9.19
C THR A 570 -19.48 10.82 10.37
N ASP A 571 -19.17 9.54 10.14
CA ASP A 571 -19.14 8.48 11.17
C ASP A 571 -17.87 8.52 12.04
N ALA A 572 -16.93 9.42 11.75
CA ALA A 572 -15.64 9.53 12.40
C ALA A 572 -15.49 10.86 13.16
N VAL A 573 -16.45 11.20 14.01
CA VAL A 573 -16.45 12.43 14.86
C VAL A 573 -15.12 12.60 15.61
N LYS A 574 -14.56 11.52 16.16
CA LYS A 574 -13.24 11.54 16.83
C LYS A 574 -12.08 11.78 15.86
N ALA A 575 -12.18 11.33 14.61
CA ALA A 575 -11.16 11.61 13.60
C ALA A 575 -11.18 13.08 13.16
N ASN A 576 -12.36 13.70 13.03
CA ASN A 576 -12.48 15.15 12.79
C ASN A 576 -11.85 15.97 13.91
N GLN A 577 -12.14 15.60 15.16
CA GLN A 577 -11.53 16.23 16.33
C GLN A 577 -10.00 16.04 16.32
N SER A 578 -9.51 14.84 16.00
CA SER A 578 -8.08 14.54 15.87
C SER A 578 -7.38 15.32 14.75
N ILE A 579 -8.03 15.51 13.58
CA ILE A 579 -7.47 16.33 12.49
C ILE A 579 -7.28 17.77 12.96
N LYS A 580 -8.27 18.37 13.63
CA LYS A 580 -8.12 19.75 14.15
C LYS A 580 -7.10 19.87 15.27
N GLU A 581 -7.11 18.93 16.21
CA GLU A 581 -6.15 18.90 17.32
C GLU A 581 -4.72 18.79 16.78
N LYS A 582 -4.52 17.98 15.73
CA LYS A 582 -3.22 17.81 15.07
C LYS A 582 -2.85 18.98 14.15
N TYR A 583 -3.82 19.54 13.44
CA TYR A 583 -3.65 20.58 12.42
C TYR A 583 -4.58 21.77 12.70
N PRO A 584 -4.32 22.57 13.75
CA PRO A 584 -5.23 23.66 14.15
C PRO A 584 -5.34 24.77 13.11
N ASN A 585 -4.34 24.92 12.24
CA ASN A 585 -4.29 25.91 11.17
C ASN A 585 -4.70 25.33 9.80
N ALA A 586 -5.38 24.19 9.79
CA ALA A 586 -5.85 23.61 8.53
C ALA A 586 -6.80 24.56 7.79
N THR A 587 -6.68 24.61 6.47
CA THR A 587 -7.57 25.41 5.62
C THR A 587 -8.20 24.57 4.53
N LEU A 588 -9.40 24.97 4.11
CA LEU A 588 -10.16 24.35 3.02
C LEU A 588 -10.71 25.47 2.13
N ASN A 589 -10.41 25.39 0.83
CA ASN A 589 -10.97 26.27 -0.19
C ASN A 589 -11.61 25.44 -1.30
N LYS A 590 -12.72 25.92 -1.85
CA LYS A 590 -13.40 25.36 -3.01
C LYS A 590 -13.60 26.43 -4.07
N ASP A 591 -12.59 26.62 -4.90
CA ASP A 591 -12.68 27.46 -6.10
C ASP A 591 -12.21 26.65 -7.30
N LYS A 592 -13.17 26.14 -8.09
CA LYS A 592 -13.01 25.19 -9.22
C LYS A 592 -12.40 23.84 -8.84
N VAL A 593 -11.43 23.82 -7.94
CA VAL A 593 -10.70 22.71 -7.34
C VAL A 593 -10.82 22.85 -5.80
N THR A 594 -10.96 21.73 -5.12
CA THR A 594 -10.90 21.65 -3.66
C THR A 594 -9.44 21.65 -3.22
N THR A 595 -9.04 22.63 -2.41
CA THR A 595 -7.70 22.74 -1.83
C THR A 595 -7.79 22.56 -0.32
N ILE A 596 -7.12 21.53 0.20
CA ILE A 596 -7.00 21.25 1.62
C ILE A 596 -5.54 21.39 2.01
N VAL A 597 -5.26 22.21 3.02
CA VAL A 597 -3.90 22.45 3.52
C VAL A 597 -3.82 22.08 4.98
N LEU A 598 -2.84 21.26 5.35
CA LEU A 598 -2.61 20.75 6.70
C LEU A 598 -1.19 21.11 7.16
N GLN A 599 -1.12 21.77 8.33
CA GLN A 599 0.14 22.15 8.99
C GLN A 599 0.04 21.86 10.49
N GLU A 600 1.02 21.16 11.07
CA GLU A 600 1.04 20.86 12.50
C GLU A 600 1.32 22.12 13.34
N ALA A 601 0.77 22.16 14.55
CA ALA A 601 0.83 23.33 15.46
C ALA A 601 2.25 23.63 16.00
N SER A 602 3.07 22.59 16.21
CA SER A 602 4.40 22.69 16.79
C SER A 602 5.43 21.90 15.97
N GLY A 603 6.28 22.62 15.23
CA GLY A 603 7.62 22.18 14.80
C GLY A 603 7.76 21.08 13.73
N ASP A 604 8.74 21.30 12.85
CA ASP A 604 9.54 20.38 11.99
C ASP A 604 8.84 19.37 11.06
N LYS A 605 7.53 19.14 11.17
CA LYS A 605 6.80 18.18 10.34
C LYS A 605 6.35 18.78 9.01
N PRO A 606 6.30 17.96 7.94
CA PRO A 606 6.09 18.46 6.59
C PRO A 606 4.67 18.89 6.30
N TYR A 607 4.57 20.02 5.61
CA TYR A 607 3.34 20.58 5.04
C TYR A 607 2.67 19.56 4.11
N THR A 608 1.36 19.34 4.24
CA THR A 608 0.57 18.54 3.29
C THR A 608 -0.49 19.41 2.62
N ALA A 609 -0.52 19.43 1.29
CA ALA A 609 -1.58 20.05 0.50
C ALA A 609 -2.21 19.05 -0.45
N ILE A 610 -3.54 18.97 -0.45
CA ILE A 610 -4.33 18.14 -1.36
C ILE A 610 -5.09 19.08 -2.28
N HIS A 611 -4.88 18.96 -3.58
CA HIS A 611 -5.68 19.61 -4.61
C HIS A 611 -6.48 18.54 -5.32
N ALA A 612 -7.81 18.64 -5.29
CA ALA A 612 -8.69 17.63 -5.84
C ALA A 612 -9.85 18.24 -6.61
N LYS A 613 -10.20 17.64 -7.74
CA LYS A 613 -11.45 17.90 -8.45
C LYS A 613 -12.35 16.69 -8.29
N SER A 614 -13.57 16.93 -7.83
CA SER A 614 -14.64 15.92 -7.76
C SER A 614 -15.78 16.32 -8.71
N TYR A 615 -16.32 15.32 -9.39
CA TYR A 615 -17.61 15.37 -10.07
C TYR A 615 -18.57 14.37 -9.38
N ASP A 616 -19.62 13.89 -10.04
CA ASP A 616 -20.67 13.07 -9.41
C ASP A 616 -20.28 11.60 -9.22
N HIS A 617 -19.28 11.12 -9.98
CA HIS A 617 -18.83 9.73 -9.94
C HIS A 617 -17.31 9.56 -9.84
N ILE A 618 -16.54 10.62 -10.04
CA ILE A 618 -15.07 10.59 -10.04
C ILE A 618 -14.46 11.68 -9.16
N SER A 619 -13.25 11.42 -8.68
CA SER A 619 -12.36 12.43 -8.12
C SER A 619 -10.92 12.18 -8.53
N PHE A 620 -10.15 13.24 -8.73
CA PHE A 620 -8.74 13.14 -9.09
C PHE A 620 -7.97 14.37 -8.62
N GLY A 621 -6.66 14.27 -8.56
CA GLY A 621 -5.79 15.41 -8.33
C GLY A 621 -4.41 15.06 -7.84
N GLU A 622 -3.87 15.91 -6.97
CA GLU A 622 -2.50 15.84 -6.51
C GLU A 622 -2.37 16.08 -5.01
N VAL A 623 -1.30 15.53 -4.44
CA VAL A 623 -0.91 15.70 -3.05
C VAL A 623 0.54 16.12 -3.00
N LEU A 624 0.81 17.23 -2.33
CA LEU A 624 2.15 17.74 -2.02
C LEU A 624 2.41 17.45 -0.55
N TYR A 625 3.54 16.81 -0.25
CA TYR A 625 3.95 16.46 1.12
C TYR A 625 5.46 16.30 1.16
N ASN A 626 6.07 16.18 2.34
CA ASN A 626 7.43 15.65 2.40
C ASN A 626 7.42 14.19 2.83
N ASP A 627 8.30 13.41 2.21
CA ASP A 627 8.50 12.00 2.55
C ASP A 627 9.05 11.83 3.98
N ASN A 628 9.25 10.57 4.38
CA ASN A 628 9.78 10.24 5.71
C ASN A 628 11.21 10.76 5.97
N LYS A 629 11.91 11.26 4.95
CA LYS A 629 13.24 11.86 5.04
C LYS A 629 13.19 13.39 4.98
N GLY A 630 11.99 13.98 4.87
CA GLY A 630 11.80 15.42 4.76
C GLY A 630 11.94 15.98 3.35
N ASN A 631 12.02 15.13 2.31
CA ASN A 631 12.13 15.58 0.92
C ASN A 631 10.76 15.99 0.36
N PRO A 632 10.62 17.17 -0.26
CA PRO A 632 9.40 17.56 -0.96
C PRO A 632 9.04 16.56 -2.06
N THR A 633 7.82 16.06 -1.99
CA THR A 633 7.28 15.01 -2.85
C THR A 633 5.91 15.43 -3.38
N ARG A 634 5.59 14.97 -4.58
CA ARG A 634 4.29 15.20 -5.23
C ARG A 634 3.76 13.89 -5.77
N SER A 635 2.51 13.58 -5.43
CA SER A 635 1.83 12.37 -5.89
C SER A 635 0.51 12.74 -6.53
N TYR A 636 0.06 11.91 -7.47
CA TYR A 636 -1.17 12.11 -8.22
C TYR A 636 -2.10 10.94 -7.99
N PHE A 637 -3.40 11.20 -8.02
CA PHE A 637 -4.42 10.18 -7.83
C PHE A 637 -5.63 10.41 -8.73
N VAL A 638 -6.31 9.33 -9.06
CA VAL A 638 -7.62 9.32 -9.72
C VAL A 638 -8.42 8.14 -9.18
N GLN A 639 -9.67 8.38 -8.81
CA GLN A 639 -10.58 7.37 -8.29
C GLN A 639 -12.01 7.60 -8.79
N GLY A 640 -12.73 6.52 -9.08
CA GLY A 640 -14.07 6.60 -9.62
C GLY A 640 -14.87 5.30 -9.51
N GLY A 641 -16.19 5.46 -9.59
CA GLY A 641 -17.18 4.38 -9.50
C GLY A 641 -17.79 4.28 -8.11
N ARG A 642 -19.10 4.06 -8.02
CA ARG A 642 -19.81 3.99 -6.74
C ARG A 642 -20.22 2.56 -6.42
N ALA A 643 -20.23 2.21 -5.15
CA ALA A 643 -20.75 0.92 -4.72
C ALA A 643 -22.23 0.74 -5.11
N ASP A 644 -23.04 1.80 -5.08
CA ASP A 644 -24.49 1.73 -5.30
C ASP A 644 -24.94 1.99 -6.75
N ALA A 645 -24.03 2.30 -7.66
CA ALA A 645 -24.37 2.67 -9.04
C ALA A 645 -23.59 1.84 -10.06
N SER A 646 -24.33 1.19 -10.97
CA SER A 646 -23.72 0.53 -12.13
C SER A 646 -23.44 1.54 -13.23
N THR A 647 -22.22 1.56 -13.74
CA THR A 647 -21.88 2.32 -14.95
C THR A 647 -22.57 1.68 -16.16
N THR A 648 -23.19 2.51 -16.98
CA THR A 648 -23.72 2.10 -18.30
C THR A 648 -23.19 3.05 -19.37
N LEU A 649 -23.03 2.55 -20.60
CA LEU A 649 -22.57 3.35 -21.74
C LEU A 649 -23.69 3.56 -22.76
N PRO A 650 -23.64 4.65 -23.55
CA PRO A 650 -24.50 4.79 -24.73
C PRO A 650 -24.24 3.64 -25.71
N SER A 651 -25.29 3.16 -26.38
CA SER A 651 -25.14 2.13 -27.42
C SER A 651 -24.50 2.66 -28.71
N ALA A 652 -24.53 3.97 -28.92
CA ALA A 652 -24.05 4.67 -30.11
C ALA A 652 -23.91 6.17 -29.82
N GLY A 653 -23.19 6.89 -30.69
CA GLY A 653 -23.10 8.35 -30.66
C GLY A 653 -21.69 8.90 -30.50
N LYS A 654 -21.53 10.17 -30.87
CA LYS A 654 -20.30 10.94 -30.73
C LYS A 654 -20.50 12.01 -29.67
N PHE A 655 -19.58 12.08 -28.72
CA PHE A 655 -19.68 13.00 -27.59
C PHE A 655 -18.33 13.61 -27.27
N THR A 656 -18.37 14.89 -26.92
CA THR A 656 -17.22 15.62 -26.39
C THR A 656 -17.25 15.59 -24.88
N TYR A 657 -16.09 15.42 -24.25
CA TYR A 657 -15.92 15.49 -22.80
C TYR A 657 -14.90 16.57 -22.47
N ASN A 658 -15.24 17.44 -21.51
CA ASN A 658 -14.37 18.53 -21.06
C ASN A 658 -14.05 18.40 -19.57
N GLY A 659 -12.81 18.72 -19.21
CA GLY A 659 -12.31 18.44 -17.88
C GLY A 659 -11.05 19.19 -17.50
N LEU A 660 -10.41 18.71 -16.44
CA LEU A 660 -9.13 19.22 -15.92
C LEU A 660 -8.14 18.06 -15.81
N TRP A 661 -6.86 18.41 -15.64
CA TRP A 661 -5.80 17.43 -15.41
C TRP A 661 -4.66 18.04 -14.58
N ALA A 662 -3.81 17.18 -14.04
CA ALA A 662 -2.55 17.54 -13.39
C ALA A 662 -1.49 16.47 -13.69
N GLY A 663 -0.22 16.86 -13.71
CA GLY A 663 0.85 15.95 -14.10
C GLY A 663 2.24 16.57 -14.14
N TYR A 664 3.19 15.86 -14.75
CA TYR A 664 4.57 16.29 -14.89
C TYR A 664 5.22 15.75 -16.18
N LEU A 665 6.32 16.41 -16.57
CA LEU A 665 7.30 15.97 -17.55
C LEU A 665 8.69 16.05 -16.94
N THR A 666 9.51 15.03 -17.14
CA THR A 666 10.94 15.03 -16.81
C THR A 666 11.70 14.40 -17.97
N GLN A 667 12.66 15.13 -18.54
CA GLN A 667 13.45 14.63 -19.65
C GLN A 667 14.93 15.00 -19.52
N LYS A 668 15.79 14.07 -19.91
CA LYS A 668 17.23 14.23 -20.05
C LYS A 668 17.66 13.56 -21.35
N LYS A 669 18.26 14.33 -22.27
CA LYS A 669 18.54 13.86 -23.64
C LYS A 669 19.80 13.01 -23.74
N ASP A 670 20.79 13.33 -22.91
CA ASP A 670 22.05 12.59 -22.88
C ASP A 670 22.18 11.75 -21.60
N LYS A 671 23.07 10.75 -21.67
CA LYS A 671 23.54 10.01 -20.50
C LYS A 671 24.40 10.93 -19.64
N GLY A 672 24.76 10.49 -18.44
CA GLY A 672 25.69 11.23 -17.58
C GLY A 672 27.12 11.29 -18.12
N TYR A 673 27.39 10.74 -19.30
CA TYR A 673 28.70 10.69 -19.95
C TYR A 673 28.57 10.69 -21.48
N SER A 674 29.63 11.11 -22.19
CA SER A 674 29.71 11.15 -23.65
C SER A 674 31.15 10.92 -24.12
N ASN A 675 31.33 10.39 -25.33
CA ASN A 675 32.61 10.36 -26.05
C ASN A 675 32.65 11.37 -27.22
N ASN A 676 31.59 12.16 -27.41
CA ASN A 676 31.55 13.19 -28.43
C ASN A 676 32.32 14.43 -27.96
N ALA A 677 33.35 14.82 -28.71
CA ALA A 677 34.25 15.90 -28.31
C ALA A 677 33.54 17.24 -28.10
N GLU A 678 32.59 17.63 -28.96
CA GLU A 678 31.85 18.89 -28.81
C GLU A 678 31.00 18.89 -27.54
N THR A 679 30.31 17.77 -27.27
CA THR A 679 29.49 17.61 -26.06
C THR A 679 30.34 17.67 -24.79
N ILE A 680 31.53 17.06 -24.81
CA ILE A 680 32.47 17.11 -23.69
C ILE A 680 32.99 18.54 -23.49
N LYS A 681 33.34 19.25 -24.57
CA LYS A 681 33.78 20.65 -24.48
C LYS A 681 32.70 21.56 -23.91
N GLU A 682 31.46 21.34 -24.28
CA GLU A 682 30.32 22.15 -23.83
C GLU A 682 29.86 21.79 -22.41
N LYS A 683 29.75 20.50 -22.08
CA LYS A 683 29.05 20.00 -20.89
C LYS A 683 29.95 19.25 -19.91
N GLY A 684 31.20 18.96 -20.28
CA GLY A 684 32.16 18.24 -19.45
C GLY A 684 32.67 19.07 -18.26
N HIS A 685 33.45 18.42 -17.40
CA HIS A 685 34.16 19.12 -16.34
C HIS A 685 35.25 20.02 -16.97
N PRO A 686 35.45 21.26 -16.51
CA PRO A 686 36.50 22.15 -17.05
C PRO A 686 37.90 21.54 -17.01
N GLY A 687 38.17 20.65 -16.06
CA GLY A 687 39.44 19.92 -15.96
C GLY A 687 39.74 18.95 -17.11
N TYR A 688 38.80 18.73 -18.03
CA TYR A 688 39.03 17.97 -19.26
C TYR A 688 39.62 18.81 -20.39
N LEU A 689 39.64 20.14 -20.25
CA LEU A 689 40.08 21.05 -21.29
C LEU A 689 41.43 21.66 -20.96
N LEU A 690 42.23 21.89 -22.00
CA LEU A 690 43.50 22.61 -21.90
C LEU A 690 43.25 24.07 -21.50
N THR A 691 43.97 24.54 -20.48
CA THR A 691 43.93 25.92 -19.99
C THR A 691 44.83 26.86 -20.79
N GLU A 692 45.82 26.29 -21.48
CA GLU A 692 46.82 26.92 -22.35
C GLU A 692 47.24 25.98 -23.48
N ASN A 693 48.03 26.46 -24.44
CA ASN A 693 48.50 25.64 -25.55
C ASN A 693 49.54 24.63 -25.07
N PHE A 694 49.54 23.43 -25.65
CA PHE A 694 50.39 22.30 -25.25
C PHE A 694 51.04 21.65 -26.47
N THR A 695 52.35 21.39 -26.37
CA THR A 695 53.11 20.62 -27.35
C THR A 695 53.72 19.42 -26.60
N PRO A 696 53.42 18.17 -26.98
CA PRO A 696 54.06 16.99 -26.38
C PRO A 696 55.58 17.06 -26.58
N GLU A 697 56.36 16.70 -25.56
CA GLU A 697 57.80 16.46 -25.71
C GLU A 697 57.99 15.05 -26.28
N ASP A 698 58.72 14.92 -27.39
CA ASP A 698 59.09 13.62 -27.95
C ASP A 698 60.19 12.98 -27.08
N ASP A 699 60.00 11.73 -26.65
CA ASP A 699 60.99 10.92 -25.94
C ASP A 699 62.13 10.49 -26.90
N ASP A 700 62.87 11.45 -27.46
CA ASP A 700 64.16 11.20 -28.12
C ASP A 700 65.31 11.45 -27.12
N ASP A 701 65.39 10.62 -26.09
CA ASP A 701 66.60 10.49 -25.28
C ASP A 701 67.62 9.58 -26.02
N ASP A 702 68.40 10.16 -26.93
CA ASP A 702 69.79 9.68 -27.19
C ASP A 702 70.76 10.53 -26.37
N ASP A 703 70.71 10.34 -25.05
CA ASP A 703 71.71 10.87 -24.14
C ASP A 703 72.92 9.91 -24.10
N SER A 704 73.63 9.82 -25.23
CA SER A 704 74.94 9.20 -25.35
C SER A 704 76.02 10.11 -24.75
N LEU A 705 76.30 9.89 -23.46
CA LEU A 705 77.61 9.99 -22.80
C LEU A 705 78.76 10.60 -23.62
N THR A 706 79.15 11.83 -23.31
CA THR A 706 80.60 12.14 -23.22
C THR A 706 80.90 12.89 -21.93
N ALA A 707 81.73 12.23 -21.11
CA ALA A 707 82.30 12.78 -19.90
C ALA A 707 83.25 13.93 -20.22
N SER A 708 83.18 15.00 -19.44
CA SER A 708 84.33 15.87 -19.20
C SER A 708 84.40 16.17 -17.70
N ASP A 709 85.17 15.34 -17.01
CA ASP A 709 85.74 15.71 -15.72
C ASP A 709 87.07 16.41 -15.99
N ASP A 710 87.16 17.57 -15.35
CA ASP A 710 88.33 18.33 -14.93
C ASP A 710 89.34 18.97 -15.91
N SER A 711 89.45 20.28 -15.68
CA SER A 711 90.61 21.16 -15.70
C SER A 711 90.91 21.96 -16.98
N GLN A 712 90.62 23.26 -16.88
CA GLN A 712 91.55 24.29 -17.37
C GLN A 712 92.20 24.94 -16.15
N ASP A 713 93.52 24.81 -16.07
CA ASP A 713 94.39 25.92 -15.69
C ASP A 713 95.53 26.02 -16.73
N ASP A 714 95.75 27.26 -17.11
CA ASP A 714 96.51 27.87 -18.19
C ASP A 714 97.85 27.30 -18.70
N ASN A 715 98.09 27.69 -19.96
CA ASN A 715 99.33 28.24 -20.54
C ASN A 715 100.30 27.36 -21.37
N THR A 716 100.64 27.98 -22.52
CA THR A 716 101.91 27.99 -23.29
C THR A 716 102.29 26.89 -24.29
N HIS A 717 102.39 27.35 -25.55
CA HIS A 717 103.41 27.16 -26.59
C HIS A 717 103.83 25.76 -27.12
N GLY A 718 103.78 25.66 -28.46
CA GLY A 718 104.85 25.08 -29.28
C GLY A 718 104.38 24.12 -30.36
N ASP A 719 104.35 24.59 -31.62
CA ASP A 719 105.12 24.10 -32.79
C ASP A 719 105.36 22.58 -32.89
N ASP A 720 105.29 21.89 -34.03
CA ASP A 720 105.32 22.24 -35.43
C ASP A 720 105.03 20.96 -36.25
N ASP A 721 104.71 21.19 -37.52
CA ASP A 721 105.04 20.35 -38.69
C ASP A 721 104.19 19.12 -39.10
N LEU A 722 103.45 19.36 -40.19
CA LEU A 722 103.51 18.69 -41.51
C LEU A 722 103.13 17.19 -41.58
N ILE A 723 102.20 16.85 -42.48
CA ILE A 723 102.44 16.53 -43.90
C ILE A 723 101.08 16.28 -44.60
N ALA A 724 101.06 16.64 -45.87
CA ALA A 724 99.96 16.79 -46.80
C ALA A 724 99.56 15.51 -47.56
N SER A 725 98.79 15.75 -48.65
CA SER A 725 98.28 14.89 -49.74
C SER A 725 96.95 14.21 -49.42
N ASP A 726 95.82 14.62 -50.01
CA ASP A 726 95.47 14.72 -51.44
C ASP A 726 95.50 13.34 -52.10
N ASP A 727 94.33 12.83 -52.48
CA ASP A 727 93.98 12.69 -53.90
C ASP A 727 92.75 11.80 -54.11
N SER A 728 91.93 12.25 -55.08
CA SER A 728 91.22 11.45 -56.09
C SER A 728 90.13 10.46 -55.63
N GLN A 729 88.85 10.74 -55.89
CA GLN A 729 88.13 10.67 -57.18
C GLN A 729 87.55 9.29 -57.49
N ASP A 730 86.30 9.36 -57.96
CA ASP A 730 85.67 8.51 -58.99
C ASP A 730 85.39 7.05 -58.57
N ASP A 731 84.30 6.41 -58.96
CA ASP A 731 83.15 6.77 -59.78
C ASP A 731 82.15 5.61 -59.65
N ASP A 732 80.89 5.98 -59.81
CA ASP A 732 79.86 5.25 -60.57
C ASP A 732 79.27 3.90 -60.12
N ALA A 733 77.94 3.95 -60.26
CA ALA A 733 77.08 2.97 -60.91
C ALA A 733 76.17 2.12 -60.02
N ASP A 734 74.95 2.67 -59.89
CA ASP A 734 73.70 2.05 -60.32
C ASP A 734 73.05 0.99 -59.44
N GLY A 735 71.85 1.35 -58.95
CA GLY A 735 70.66 0.60 -59.33
C GLY A 735 69.79 0.11 -58.19
N ASP A 736 68.85 0.98 -57.80
CA ASP A 736 67.51 0.70 -57.28
C ASP A 736 67.37 -0.11 -55.99
N ASP A 737 67.10 0.59 -54.88
CA ASP A 737 66.27 0.07 -53.80
C ASP A 737 65.13 1.06 -53.52
N ASP A 738 63.91 0.61 -53.78
CA ASP A 738 62.66 1.30 -53.50
C ASP A 738 62.50 1.46 -51.98
N SER A 739 62.59 2.70 -51.50
CA SER A 739 61.89 3.12 -50.27
C SER A 739 61.41 4.55 -50.43
N ASP A 740 60.34 4.68 -51.22
CA ASP A 740 59.57 5.91 -51.29
C ASP A 740 58.81 6.14 -49.97
N ASP A 741 59.16 7.27 -49.36
CA ASP A 741 58.24 8.28 -48.81
C ASP A 741 57.79 8.14 -47.34
N LEU A 742 58.74 8.47 -46.46
CA LEU A 742 58.46 9.03 -45.14
C LEU A 742 57.98 10.48 -45.29
N GLY A 743 56.65 10.66 -45.30
CA GLY A 743 55.99 11.95 -45.12
C GLY A 743 55.91 12.34 -43.64
N ASP A 744 56.83 13.21 -43.24
CA ASP A 744 56.71 14.35 -42.31
C ASP A 744 55.73 14.31 -41.11
N GLY A 745 56.33 14.24 -39.91
CA GLY A 745 55.70 14.59 -38.64
C GLY A 745 55.27 16.06 -38.59
N ALA A 746 53.98 16.28 -38.37
CA ALA A 746 53.48 17.56 -37.88
C ALA A 746 53.58 17.55 -36.35
N ASP A 747 54.29 18.53 -35.77
CA ASP A 747 54.21 18.86 -34.35
C ASP A 747 52.71 19.02 -33.98
N ASN A 748 52.14 18.06 -33.26
CA ASN A 748 50.74 18.10 -32.85
C ASN A 748 50.55 19.12 -31.72
N VAL A 749 50.51 20.42 -32.07
CA VAL A 749 50.25 21.50 -31.10
C VAL A 749 48.76 21.54 -30.74
N TYR A 750 48.44 21.12 -29.51
CA TYR A 750 47.09 21.20 -28.96
C TYR A 750 46.78 22.61 -28.45
N GLN A 751 45.61 23.12 -28.81
CA GLN A 751 45.22 24.50 -28.50
C GLN A 751 44.43 24.59 -27.19
N LYS A 752 44.52 25.74 -26.53
CA LYS A 752 43.66 26.08 -25.39
C LYS A 752 42.18 25.83 -25.70
N GLY A 753 41.47 25.16 -24.79
CA GLY A 753 40.06 24.81 -24.93
C GLY A 753 39.80 23.50 -25.70
N GLU A 754 40.84 22.85 -26.22
CA GLU A 754 40.75 21.47 -26.69
C GLU A 754 40.69 20.48 -25.53
N ILE A 755 40.17 19.29 -25.80
CA ILE A 755 40.18 18.20 -24.82
C ILE A 755 41.63 17.80 -24.61
N ARG A 756 42.04 17.68 -23.35
CA ARG A 756 43.40 17.28 -23.01
C ARG A 756 43.69 15.90 -23.63
N PRO A 757 44.88 15.69 -24.21
CA PRO A 757 45.16 14.48 -25.00
C PRO A 757 44.88 13.15 -24.28
N GLU A 758 45.12 13.07 -22.97
CA GLU A 758 44.77 11.95 -22.08
C GLU A 758 43.29 11.55 -22.04
N PHE A 759 42.40 12.48 -22.36
CA PHE A 759 40.96 12.28 -22.39
C PHE A 759 40.44 12.17 -23.83
N ALA A 760 41.33 12.29 -24.82
CA ALA A 760 40.97 12.15 -26.22
C ALA A 760 40.38 10.77 -26.46
N ASN A 761 39.29 10.74 -27.24
CA ASN A 761 38.55 9.52 -27.57
C ASN A 761 37.95 8.74 -26.38
N LYS A 762 38.05 9.26 -25.14
CA LYS A 762 37.47 8.64 -23.94
C LYS A 762 36.00 9.04 -23.77
N HIS A 763 35.20 8.13 -23.23
CA HIS A 763 33.94 8.50 -22.61
C HIS A 763 34.24 9.26 -21.32
N LEU A 764 33.76 10.49 -21.21
CA LEU A 764 33.93 11.32 -20.02
C LEU A 764 32.57 11.67 -19.39
N PRO A 765 32.51 11.82 -18.06
CA PRO A 765 31.34 12.39 -17.40
C PRO A 765 30.91 13.73 -18.03
N ILE A 766 29.62 13.95 -18.23
CA ILE A 766 29.05 15.23 -18.66
C ILE A 766 27.96 15.70 -17.71
N ASN A 767 27.89 17.01 -17.50
CA ASN A 767 26.82 17.66 -16.76
C ASN A 767 25.65 18.01 -17.69
N GLU A 768 24.91 16.99 -18.10
CA GLU A 768 23.69 17.19 -18.88
C GLU A 768 22.55 17.70 -17.96
N PRO A 769 21.88 18.83 -18.31
CA PRO A 769 20.74 19.34 -17.56
C PRO A 769 19.56 18.36 -17.53
N THR A 770 18.88 18.30 -16.39
CA THR A 770 17.59 17.58 -16.28
C THR A 770 16.47 18.61 -16.35
N HIS A 771 15.61 18.48 -17.36
CA HIS A 771 14.48 19.39 -17.57
C HIS A 771 13.23 18.84 -16.90
N GLU A 772 12.54 19.65 -16.10
CA GLU A 772 11.38 19.24 -15.31
C GLU A 772 10.25 20.28 -15.37
N LYS A 773 9.07 19.85 -15.83
CA LYS A 773 7.85 20.66 -15.83
C LYS A 773 6.78 20.00 -14.98
N THR A 774 6.08 20.80 -14.17
CA THR A 774 4.94 20.34 -13.37
C THR A 774 3.69 21.14 -13.73
N PHE A 775 2.57 20.45 -13.82
CA PHE A 775 1.25 20.98 -14.15
C PHE A 775 0.34 20.76 -12.94
N ALA A 776 0.19 21.80 -12.11
CA ALA A 776 -0.61 21.74 -10.90
C ALA A 776 -2.12 21.66 -11.21
N LEU A 777 -2.91 21.11 -10.28
CA LEU A 777 -4.37 21.15 -10.39
C LEU A 777 -4.89 22.48 -9.83
N ASP A 778 -4.79 23.54 -10.63
CA ASP A 778 -5.24 24.90 -10.24
C ASP A 778 -6.46 25.39 -11.04
N GLY A 779 -7.04 24.51 -11.86
CA GLY A 779 -8.20 24.81 -12.70
C GLY A 779 -7.88 25.45 -14.06
N LYS A 780 -6.61 25.75 -14.37
CA LYS A 780 -6.20 26.30 -15.66
C LYS A 780 -6.02 25.23 -16.72
N ASN A 781 -5.31 24.15 -16.38
CA ASN A 781 -5.01 23.03 -17.28
C ASN A 781 -6.30 22.30 -17.69
N LYS A 782 -6.54 22.16 -19.00
CA LYS A 782 -7.79 21.62 -19.57
C LYS A 782 -7.59 20.26 -20.20
N ALA A 783 -8.55 19.38 -20.01
CA ALA A 783 -8.63 18.09 -20.69
C ALA A 783 -9.83 18.11 -21.64
N LYS A 784 -9.64 17.64 -22.88
CA LYS A 784 -10.71 17.51 -23.86
C LYS A 784 -10.62 16.14 -24.56
N PHE A 785 -11.74 15.43 -24.64
CA PHE A 785 -11.84 14.15 -25.34
C PHE A 785 -12.97 14.15 -26.35
N GLU A 786 -12.74 13.49 -27.48
CA GLU A 786 -13.75 13.18 -28.47
C GLU A 786 -13.94 11.66 -28.48
N VAL A 787 -15.17 11.22 -28.16
CA VAL A 787 -15.50 9.81 -27.95
C VAL A 787 -16.55 9.40 -28.98
N ASP A 788 -16.30 8.30 -29.68
CA ASP A 788 -17.23 7.70 -30.64
C ASP A 788 -17.61 6.27 -30.21
N PHE A 789 -18.81 6.11 -29.67
CA PHE A 789 -19.35 4.80 -29.27
C PHE A 789 -19.83 3.97 -30.47
N ASN A 790 -19.94 4.55 -31.67
CA ASN A 790 -20.23 3.76 -32.88
C ASN A 790 -19.02 2.91 -33.29
N THR A 791 -17.82 3.43 -33.07
CA THR A 791 -16.55 2.78 -33.43
C THR A 791 -15.78 2.30 -32.20
N ASN A 792 -16.30 2.51 -30.99
CA ASN A 792 -15.64 2.22 -29.71
C ASN A 792 -14.23 2.84 -29.62
N SER A 793 -14.09 4.09 -30.05
CA SER A 793 -12.81 4.79 -30.12
C SER A 793 -12.83 6.14 -29.44
N LEU A 794 -11.68 6.62 -29.00
CA LEU A 794 -11.52 7.98 -28.50
C LEU A 794 -10.17 8.60 -28.85
N THR A 795 -10.16 9.92 -28.91
CA THR A 795 -8.95 10.77 -28.94
C THR A 795 -9.10 11.89 -27.92
N GLY A 796 -8.02 12.57 -27.58
CA GLY A 796 -8.09 13.69 -26.66
C GLY A 796 -6.80 14.49 -26.56
N ASN A 797 -6.87 15.62 -25.87
CA ASN A 797 -5.73 16.47 -25.57
C ASN A 797 -5.76 16.90 -24.11
N LEU A 798 -4.57 16.94 -23.51
CA LEU A 798 -4.34 17.62 -22.24
C LEU A 798 -3.55 18.89 -22.52
N ASN A 799 -4.19 20.03 -22.31
CA ASN A 799 -3.66 21.35 -22.64
C ASN A 799 -3.27 22.09 -21.37
N ASP A 800 -2.19 22.87 -21.43
CA ASP A 800 -1.81 23.75 -20.33
C ASP A 800 -2.73 24.98 -20.20
N GLY A 801 -2.41 25.87 -19.26
CA GLY A 801 -3.19 27.08 -19.02
C GLY A 801 -3.20 28.10 -20.17
N ASN A 802 -2.28 28.00 -21.13
CA ASN A 802 -2.23 28.85 -22.33
C ASN A 802 -2.99 28.22 -23.51
N GLY A 803 -3.35 26.95 -23.40
CA GLY A 803 -4.03 26.19 -24.45
C GLY A 803 -3.09 25.35 -25.30
N ASP A 804 -1.79 25.32 -25.00
CA ASP A 804 -0.81 24.51 -25.73
C ASP A 804 -1.01 23.03 -25.39
N ILE A 805 -0.90 22.17 -26.41
CA ILE A 805 -1.05 20.72 -26.24
C ILE A 805 0.19 20.19 -25.54
N VAL A 806 0.00 19.65 -24.32
CA VAL A 806 1.07 18.95 -23.59
C VAL A 806 1.06 17.47 -23.94
N PHE A 807 -0.12 16.84 -23.86
CA PHE A 807 -0.31 15.44 -24.23
C PHE A 807 -1.35 15.34 -25.33
N ASN A 808 -0.99 14.67 -26.42
CA ASN A 808 -1.89 14.28 -27.51
C ASN A 808 -2.26 12.81 -27.35
N ILE A 809 -3.50 12.51 -27.00
CA ILE A 809 -4.03 11.16 -26.77
C ILE A 809 -4.66 10.63 -28.06
N LYS A 810 -4.15 9.49 -28.52
CA LYS A 810 -4.47 8.87 -29.80
C LYS A 810 -4.73 7.37 -29.66
N ASP A 811 -5.32 6.79 -30.71
CA ASP A 811 -5.55 5.35 -30.84
C ASP A 811 -6.33 4.74 -29.66
N GLY A 812 -7.24 5.51 -29.07
CA GLY A 812 -8.03 5.07 -27.94
C GLY A 812 -9.05 4.03 -28.32
N LYS A 813 -9.12 2.95 -27.55
CA LYS A 813 -10.03 1.81 -27.70
C LYS A 813 -10.85 1.61 -26.44
N ILE A 814 -12.15 1.50 -26.62
CA ILE A 814 -13.13 1.29 -25.55
C ILE A 814 -13.45 -0.20 -25.48
N ASP A 815 -13.35 -0.77 -24.29
CA ASP A 815 -13.70 -2.16 -23.99
C ASP A 815 -14.51 -2.24 -22.69
N GLY A 816 -15.76 -2.69 -22.80
CA GLY A 816 -16.74 -2.54 -21.74
C GLY A 816 -16.86 -1.08 -21.31
N THR A 817 -16.69 -0.80 -20.02
CA THR A 817 -16.66 0.57 -19.48
C THR A 817 -15.27 1.19 -19.46
N GLY A 818 -14.22 0.41 -19.73
CA GLY A 818 -12.82 0.84 -19.69
C GLY A 818 -12.34 1.34 -21.05
N PHE A 819 -11.20 2.02 -21.06
CA PHE A 819 -10.49 2.33 -22.29
C PHE A 819 -8.98 2.31 -22.09
N THR A 820 -8.28 2.06 -23.20
CA THR A 820 -6.82 2.18 -23.31
C THR A 820 -6.49 3.04 -24.51
N ALA A 821 -5.42 3.82 -24.43
CA ALA A 821 -4.96 4.66 -25.53
C ALA A 821 -3.43 4.84 -25.46
N LYS A 822 -2.88 5.51 -26.46
CA LYS A 822 -1.51 6.00 -26.45
C LYS A 822 -1.50 7.52 -26.34
N ALA A 823 -0.42 8.08 -25.81
CA ALA A 823 -0.20 9.51 -25.81
C ALA A 823 1.24 9.85 -26.19
N ASP A 824 1.40 11.02 -26.80
CA ASP A 824 2.70 11.63 -27.05
C ASP A 824 2.75 13.03 -26.44
N VAL A 825 3.96 13.51 -26.21
CA VAL A 825 4.29 14.90 -25.90
C VAL A 825 4.91 15.51 -27.16
N PRO A 826 4.16 16.24 -28.00
CA PRO A 826 4.61 16.62 -29.33
C PRO A 826 5.41 17.93 -29.31
N ASN A 827 6.71 17.85 -28.95
CA ASN A 827 7.59 19.02 -28.88
C ASN A 827 7.02 20.14 -27.99
N TYR A 828 6.53 19.79 -26.79
CA TYR A 828 6.02 20.78 -25.86
C TYR A 828 7.15 21.69 -25.39
N ARG A 829 6.97 23.01 -25.52
CA ARG A 829 7.97 24.00 -25.16
C ARG A 829 7.79 24.46 -23.72
N GLU A 830 8.85 24.34 -22.93
CA GLU A 830 8.92 25.08 -21.68
C GLU A 830 9.44 26.49 -21.93
N GLU A 831 8.60 27.49 -21.71
CA GLU A 831 9.06 28.88 -21.66
C GLU A 831 9.86 29.12 -20.38
N VAL A 832 11.17 29.37 -20.53
CA VAL A 832 12.04 29.88 -19.46
C VAL A 832 12.13 31.39 -19.68
N GLY A 833 11.81 32.17 -18.64
CA GLY A 833 11.48 33.60 -18.76
C GLY A 833 12.37 34.47 -19.65
N ASN A 834 11.75 35.47 -20.27
CA ASN A 834 12.25 36.72 -20.87
C ASN A 834 13.65 36.82 -21.54
N ASN A 835 14.27 35.73 -21.97
CA ASN A 835 15.47 35.79 -22.82
C ASN A 835 15.22 35.11 -24.17
N GLN A 836 15.67 35.78 -25.23
CA GLN A 836 15.50 35.48 -26.66
C GLN A 836 16.22 34.21 -27.14
N GLY A 837 16.32 33.16 -26.32
CA GLY A 837 16.86 31.84 -26.66
C GLY A 837 15.79 30.78 -26.44
N GLY A 838 15.37 30.09 -27.50
CA GLY A 838 14.25 29.16 -27.46
C GLY A 838 14.35 28.10 -26.35
N GLY A 839 13.31 27.97 -25.54
CA GLY A 839 13.27 27.02 -24.42
C GLY A 839 13.34 25.54 -24.83
N PHE A 840 13.57 24.67 -23.85
CA PHE A 840 13.66 23.21 -24.06
C PHE A 840 12.36 22.64 -24.64
N LEU A 841 12.52 21.68 -25.55
CA LEU A 841 11.41 20.97 -26.19
C LEU A 841 11.33 19.55 -25.65
N TYR A 842 10.23 19.25 -24.96
CA TYR A 842 9.90 17.91 -24.54
C TYR A 842 9.35 17.10 -25.70
N ASN A 843 9.91 15.91 -25.93
CA ASN A 843 9.41 14.97 -26.92
C ASN A 843 9.46 13.55 -26.35
N ILE A 844 8.30 13.02 -25.96
CA ILE A 844 8.15 11.70 -25.34
C ILE A 844 7.01 10.99 -26.06
N GLN A 845 7.24 9.76 -26.52
CA GLN A 845 6.30 9.03 -27.37
C GLN A 845 5.80 7.74 -26.70
N ASP A 846 4.70 7.21 -27.21
CA ASP A 846 4.16 5.88 -26.86
C ASP A 846 3.78 5.71 -25.38
N ILE A 847 3.37 6.80 -24.72
CA ILE A 847 2.93 6.81 -23.33
C ILE A 847 1.63 6.01 -23.19
N ASP A 848 1.58 5.10 -22.21
CA ASP A 848 0.38 4.31 -21.93
C ASP A 848 -0.68 5.15 -21.24
N VAL A 849 -1.91 5.11 -21.76
CA VAL A 849 -3.09 5.74 -21.17
C VAL A 849 -4.10 4.66 -20.79
N LYS A 850 -4.62 4.76 -19.57
CA LYS A 850 -5.69 3.89 -19.06
C LYS A 850 -6.76 4.75 -18.41
N GLY A 851 -8.03 4.44 -18.68
CA GLY A 851 -9.15 5.11 -18.04
C GLY A 851 -10.43 4.31 -18.08
N GLN A 852 -11.48 4.90 -17.54
CA GLN A 852 -12.81 4.31 -17.47
C GLN A 852 -13.88 5.41 -17.58
N PHE A 853 -15.06 5.02 -18.06
CA PHE A 853 -16.27 5.83 -18.02
C PHE A 853 -17.08 5.55 -16.75
N PHE A 854 -17.88 6.52 -16.31
CA PHE A 854 -18.68 6.46 -15.10
C PHE A 854 -20.05 7.10 -15.30
N GLY A 855 -20.97 6.74 -14.42
CA GLY A 855 -22.34 7.25 -14.41
C GLY A 855 -23.31 6.47 -15.30
N THR A 856 -24.54 6.96 -15.36
CA THR A 856 -25.56 6.42 -16.25
C THR A 856 -25.35 7.02 -17.64
N ASN A 857 -25.19 6.20 -18.67
CA ASN A 857 -24.92 6.68 -20.04
C ASN A 857 -23.54 7.36 -20.23
N GLY A 858 -22.55 6.99 -19.42
CA GLY A 858 -21.15 7.43 -19.52
C GLY A 858 -21.00 8.95 -19.39
N GLU A 859 -21.64 9.55 -18.39
CA GLU A 859 -21.63 11.00 -18.14
C GLU A 859 -20.24 11.55 -17.79
N GLU A 860 -19.35 10.71 -17.26
CA GLU A 860 -18.02 11.10 -16.84
C GLU A 860 -16.98 10.12 -17.35
N LEU A 861 -15.74 10.57 -17.52
CA LEU A 861 -14.59 9.72 -17.72
C LEU A 861 -13.40 10.20 -16.90
N ALA A 862 -12.56 9.27 -16.48
CA ALA A 862 -11.33 9.58 -15.77
C ALA A 862 -10.23 8.61 -16.18
N GLY A 863 -8.98 9.03 -16.02
CA GLY A 863 -7.85 8.18 -16.37
C GLY A 863 -6.52 8.71 -15.89
N GLN A 864 -5.50 7.92 -16.18
CA GLN A 864 -4.11 8.30 -16.00
C GLN A 864 -3.31 7.97 -17.25
N LEU A 865 -2.19 8.67 -17.40
CA LEU A 865 -1.11 8.32 -18.30
C LEU A 865 0.19 8.24 -17.50
N HIS A 866 1.05 7.29 -17.85
CA HIS A 866 2.30 7.06 -17.12
C HIS A 866 3.38 6.50 -18.05
N HIS A 867 4.58 7.08 -17.96
CA HIS A 867 5.77 6.67 -18.69
C HIS A 867 6.98 6.85 -17.78
N ASP A 868 7.80 5.81 -17.67
CA ASP A 868 8.97 5.80 -16.80
C ASP A 868 10.12 5.03 -17.45
N LYS A 869 11.03 5.76 -18.11
CA LYS A 869 12.16 5.19 -18.84
C LYS A 869 13.48 5.85 -18.42
N GLY A 870 14.47 4.99 -18.16
CA GLY A 870 15.84 5.35 -17.83
C GLY A 870 16.01 6.15 -16.53
N ASP A 871 17.26 6.47 -16.20
CA ASP A 871 17.64 7.20 -14.98
C ASP A 871 18.50 8.44 -15.25
N GLY A 872 18.80 8.73 -16.51
CA GLY A 872 19.63 9.86 -16.92
C GLY A 872 21.13 9.64 -16.70
N ILE A 873 21.54 8.45 -16.28
CA ILE A 873 22.94 8.08 -16.03
C ILE A 873 23.33 6.88 -16.88
N ASN A 874 22.57 5.79 -16.78
CA ASN A 874 22.78 4.57 -17.55
C ASN A 874 22.16 4.67 -18.95
N ASP A 875 21.01 5.32 -19.01
CA ASP A 875 20.21 5.58 -20.20
C ASP A 875 19.62 6.99 -20.12
N THR A 876 19.16 7.52 -21.25
CA THR A 876 18.41 8.78 -21.30
C THR A 876 17.17 8.69 -20.40
N ALA A 877 16.75 9.81 -19.81
CA ALA A 877 15.57 9.82 -18.95
C ALA A 877 14.38 10.41 -19.70
N GLU A 878 13.29 9.66 -19.79
CA GLU A 878 12.01 10.10 -20.34
C GLU A 878 10.93 9.68 -19.34
N LYS A 879 10.36 10.65 -18.63
CA LYS A 879 9.34 10.37 -17.62
C LYS A 879 8.19 11.35 -17.77
N ALA A 880 6.98 10.82 -17.78
CA ALA A 880 5.77 11.59 -17.87
C ALA A 880 4.66 10.93 -17.05
N GLY A 881 3.82 11.74 -16.43
CA GLY A 881 2.66 11.22 -15.71
C GLY A 881 1.59 12.29 -15.61
N ALA A 882 0.34 11.90 -15.84
CA ALA A 882 -0.81 12.77 -15.58
C ALA A 882 -2.04 11.99 -15.13
N VAL A 883 -2.88 12.64 -14.34
CA VAL A 883 -4.25 12.21 -14.00
C VAL A 883 -5.24 13.22 -14.54
N PHE A 884 -6.38 12.74 -15.03
CA PHE A 884 -7.40 13.58 -15.64
C PHE A 884 -8.81 13.09 -15.33
N GLY A 885 -9.76 14.01 -15.39
CA GLY A 885 -11.19 13.72 -15.28
C GLY A 885 -12.02 14.75 -16.05
N ALA A 886 -13.00 14.26 -16.80
CA ALA A 886 -13.82 15.04 -17.72
C ALA A 886 -15.28 14.62 -17.66
N VAL A 887 -16.17 15.58 -17.92
CA VAL A 887 -17.62 15.39 -17.98
C VAL A 887 -18.09 15.51 -19.41
N LYS A 888 -19.10 14.72 -19.77
CA LYS A 888 -19.77 14.74 -21.07
C LYS A 888 -20.47 16.07 -21.27
N ASP A 889 -20.31 16.68 -22.44
CA ASP A 889 -21.08 17.86 -22.81
C ASP A 889 -22.56 17.51 -22.92
N LYS A 890 -23.41 18.41 -22.42
CA LYS A 890 -24.87 18.25 -22.40
C LYS A 890 -25.50 18.45 -23.77
#